data_AF-A0A6N6PP01-F1
#
_entry.id   AF-A0A6N6PP01-F1
#
_cell.length_a   1.000
_cell.length_b   1.000
_cell.length_c   1.000
_cell.angle_alpha   90.00
_cell.angle_beta   90.00
_cell.angle_gamma   90.00
#
_symmetry.space_group_name_H-M   'P 1'
#
loop_
_entity.id
_entity.type
_entity.pdbx_description
1 polymer ?
#
loop_
_entity_poly.entity_id
_entity_poly.type
_entity_poly.pdbx_seq_one_letter_code
_entity_poly.pdbx_strand_id
1 'polypeptide(L)'
;MNAYLRKEIRLLLPSFAFAMVAALSIWLIPPDSKQGQNHWMWLIIFPILVCPALVVMMALDSFGREMSCNTFANLLSQPISRSRIWWTKSSLLALALITIFGTWGLSLLMHLPGFFWANSNEMHDMFITAALLVVTVYSGGLWTVLLLRQVGAAFWFTLIAPAALATLTGYVTDRFGEASQVEHNIICVLVTYSVASFVWAWRLFLRAQDVQWTGGEIALPTWVKLPRMFVPPVKLAGRRPMLALLVKEFQLHQSQFIIAGFLAILHSAIIVARNAHGGLRQKWAWDFVAEYFWALWMLMPMLVGCAAVAEERKLGTLEGQLCLPARRRTQFIIKFGAGLGLAVFFGFIIPLLLEGKRILPDFNGLLSGRLFSQSPFTHEKVTTLVNLINPVLPFLPLFGIAIALFFVAFYASALSRNTLQAIGPSILGFIIIWALFLGAMNIESVVGYPLWRSGLIYLIGLPALLVTLVCLTYWNFKRVFVGWPVSRQNGIVLFTSLGLVMVLTTAIYQRSWELFGRFEPSHGASRIAGNEPVRVSRQGWRLSLLFPDGREWSSKLDFSKATLWQTVTGTWMLNNILHDGRFLEGSNWVNVVTSVGDIVGLKSDGSLWVSENQKEPTKLVRHGKDADWKNLASCWGLPFVLKTNGTLWTIGTNNFWGKAWPGLCAFEPRQLGNDSDWAEILTLGSRNVFRKTDGRTYVYPNMTSSPKESITFEQGTVAERVPGYERRDWIAIANANNTWGSPVQIGLKSDGSLIVAGRYQAHKSSIEFVATNERIEGETNWVALDGNFGTIVSLKANGTLWLWDFFGFAHDEQSESPQPTQLGQSSTWRGIGSDVDGAIALSGDGSVWYWQLMNRENSRDFFPLFRPSRKPQLIGNIFSKLE
;
A
#
# COMPACT_ATOMS: atom_id res chain seq x y z
N MET A 1 -48.89 2.51 -16.78
CA MET A 1 -48.30 1.38 -16.03
C MET A 1 -49.29 0.87 -15.00
N ASN A 2 -49.60 -0.43 -14.98
CA ASN A 2 -50.53 -1.05 -14.03
C ASN A 2 -50.12 -0.73 -12.57
N ALA A 3 -51.06 -0.31 -11.71
CA ALA A 3 -50.80 0.03 -10.32
C ALA A 3 -50.17 -1.12 -9.53
N TYR A 4 -50.55 -2.35 -9.85
CA TYR A 4 -49.96 -3.57 -9.28
C TYR A 4 -48.48 -3.72 -9.67
N LEU A 5 -48.14 -3.59 -10.96
CA LEU A 5 -46.75 -3.62 -11.42
C LEU A 5 -45.92 -2.50 -10.79
N ARG A 6 -46.50 -1.30 -10.64
CA ARG A 6 -45.85 -0.16 -9.97
C ARG A 6 -45.54 -0.46 -8.50
N LYS A 7 -46.41 -1.19 -7.79
CA LYS A 7 -46.17 -1.65 -6.42
C LYS A 7 -45.00 -2.64 -6.38
N GLU A 8 -45.01 -3.65 -7.25
CA GLU A 8 -43.95 -4.67 -7.28
C GLU A 8 -42.58 -4.06 -7.63
N ILE A 9 -42.53 -3.11 -8.58
CA ILE A 9 -41.31 -2.35 -8.89
C ILE A 9 -40.82 -1.59 -7.65
N ARG A 10 -41.69 -0.88 -6.93
CA ARG A 10 -41.29 -0.15 -5.70
C ARG A 10 -40.78 -1.09 -4.60
N LEU A 11 -41.29 -2.31 -4.52
CA LEU A 11 -40.85 -3.31 -3.54
C LEU A 11 -39.48 -3.89 -3.88
N LEU A 12 -39.17 -4.08 -5.16
CA LEU A 12 -37.88 -4.65 -5.60
C LEU A 12 -36.79 -3.58 -5.83
N LEU A 13 -37.18 -2.31 -5.97
CA LEU A 13 -36.27 -1.20 -6.28
C LEU A 13 -35.09 -1.05 -5.30
N PRO A 14 -35.25 -1.14 -3.97
CA PRO A 14 -34.12 -0.94 -3.05
C PRO A 14 -33.03 -2.00 -3.21
N SER A 15 -33.41 -3.28 -3.26
CA SER A 15 -32.47 -4.40 -3.47
C SER A 15 -31.83 -4.33 -4.85
N PHE A 16 -32.61 -3.96 -5.88
CA PHE A 16 -32.09 -3.75 -7.23
C PHE A 16 -31.06 -2.62 -7.27
N ALA A 17 -31.32 -1.48 -6.63
CA ALA A 17 -30.39 -0.36 -6.58
C ALA A 17 -29.07 -0.74 -5.90
N PHE A 18 -29.11 -1.48 -4.77
CA PHE A 18 -27.89 -1.97 -4.12
C PHE A 18 -27.11 -2.95 -5.01
N ALA A 19 -27.80 -3.87 -5.69
CA ALA A 19 -27.18 -4.82 -6.60
C ALA A 19 -26.55 -4.13 -7.83
N MET A 20 -27.18 -3.08 -8.35
CA MET A 20 -26.62 -2.27 -9.44
C MET A 20 -25.35 -1.53 -9.03
N VAL A 21 -25.31 -0.94 -7.82
CA VAL A 21 -24.08 -0.32 -7.31
C VAL A 21 -22.96 -1.34 -7.15
N ALA A 22 -23.28 -2.55 -6.67
CA ALA A 22 -22.29 -3.62 -6.58
C ALA A 22 -21.81 -4.10 -7.96
N ALA A 23 -22.68 -4.19 -8.96
CA ALA A 23 -22.30 -4.51 -10.33
C ALA A 23 -21.34 -3.46 -10.92
N LEU A 24 -21.48 -2.19 -10.55
CA LEU A 24 -20.60 -1.10 -10.99
C LEU A 24 -19.31 -0.97 -10.16
N SER A 25 -19.19 -1.70 -9.04
CA SER A 25 -18.01 -1.60 -8.16
C SER A 25 -16.70 -2.04 -8.81
N ILE A 26 -16.75 -2.74 -9.94
CA ILE A 26 -15.59 -3.11 -10.77
C ILE A 26 -14.79 -1.86 -11.20
N TRP A 27 -15.45 -0.73 -11.42
CA TRP A 27 -14.80 0.53 -11.81
C TRP A 27 -13.93 1.12 -10.70
N LEU A 28 -14.03 0.61 -9.46
CA LEU A 28 -13.14 1.01 -8.37
C LEU A 28 -11.75 0.37 -8.48
N ILE A 29 -11.57 -0.62 -9.36
CA ILE A 29 -10.28 -1.30 -9.57
C ILE A 29 -9.39 -0.39 -10.45
N PRO A 30 -8.14 -0.06 -10.10
CA PRO A 30 -7.29 0.74 -10.97
C PRO A 30 -6.91 -0.05 -12.25
N PRO A 31 -7.06 0.52 -13.47
CA PRO A 31 -6.80 -0.19 -14.72
C PRO A 31 -5.31 -0.52 -14.96
N ASP A 32 -4.38 0.28 -14.41
CA ASP A 32 -2.93 0.18 -14.65
C ASP A 32 -2.11 0.02 -13.37
N SER A 33 -2.26 -1.10 -12.66
CA SER A 33 -1.28 -1.46 -11.63
C SER A 33 -0.37 -2.59 -12.08
N LYS A 34 0.73 -2.23 -12.76
CA LYS A 34 1.92 -3.09 -12.89
C LYS A 34 2.55 -3.47 -11.53
N GLN A 35 1.98 -3.03 -10.41
CA GLN A 35 2.41 -3.34 -9.05
C GLN A 35 1.77 -4.65 -8.55
N GLY A 36 2.58 -5.72 -8.55
CA GLY A 36 2.40 -6.91 -7.72
C GLY A 36 1.16 -7.76 -8.01
N GLN A 37 1.36 -8.87 -8.73
CA GLN A 37 0.34 -9.89 -9.05
C GLN A 37 -0.50 -10.35 -7.84
N ASN A 38 0.02 -10.28 -6.61
CA ASN A 38 -0.68 -10.77 -5.42
C ASN A 38 -1.73 -9.80 -4.83
N HIS A 39 -1.60 -8.47 -5.02
CA HIS A 39 -2.60 -7.51 -4.52
C HIS A 39 -3.81 -7.43 -5.46
N TRP A 40 -3.59 -7.63 -6.77
CA TRP A 40 -4.61 -7.68 -7.81
C TRP A 40 -5.68 -8.75 -7.57
N MET A 41 -5.28 -9.92 -7.10
CA MET A 41 -6.19 -11.05 -6.90
C MET A 41 -7.23 -10.75 -5.83
N TRP A 42 -6.84 -10.14 -4.70
CA TRP A 42 -7.77 -9.71 -3.65
C TRP A 42 -8.70 -8.57 -4.10
N LEU A 43 -8.25 -7.71 -5.01
CA LEU A 43 -9.04 -6.59 -5.56
C LEU A 43 -10.15 -7.06 -6.52
N ILE A 44 -9.91 -8.15 -7.27
CA ILE A 44 -10.88 -8.75 -8.20
C ILE A 44 -11.88 -9.65 -7.46
N ILE A 45 -11.44 -10.40 -6.44
CA ILE A 45 -12.29 -11.32 -5.67
C ILE A 45 -13.47 -10.59 -5.00
N PHE A 46 -13.27 -9.36 -4.53
CA PHE A 46 -14.30 -8.65 -3.76
C PHE A 46 -15.56 -8.28 -4.56
N PRO A 47 -15.50 -7.60 -5.73
CA PRO A 47 -16.68 -7.37 -6.58
C PRO A 47 -17.34 -8.67 -7.07
N ILE A 48 -16.54 -9.72 -7.32
CA ILE A 48 -17.01 -11.02 -7.79
C ILE A 48 -17.78 -11.78 -6.71
N LEU A 49 -17.38 -11.69 -5.43
CA LEU A 49 -18.08 -12.35 -4.33
C LEU A 49 -19.32 -11.58 -3.84
N VAL A 50 -19.29 -10.24 -3.91
CA VAL A 50 -20.36 -9.38 -3.39
C VAL A 50 -21.60 -9.36 -4.29
N CYS A 51 -21.42 -9.44 -5.61
CA CYS A 51 -22.53 -9.43 -6.57
C CYS A 51 -23.48 -10.65 -6.42
N PRO A 52 -22.98 -11.91 -6.32
CA PRO A 52 -23.79 -13.10 -6.01
C PRO A 52 -24.62 -12.96 -4.73
N ALA A 53 -24.06 -12.40 -3.65
CA ALA A 53 -24.78 -12.24 -2.39
C ALA A 53 -26.00 -11.31 -2.51
N LEU A 54 -25.88 -10.24 -3.31
CA LEU A 54 -26.99 -9.32 -3.58
C LEU A 54 -28.03 -9.91 -4.54
N VAL A 55 -27.60 -10.75 -5.48
CA VAL A 55 -28.48 -11.54 -6.35
C VAL A 55 -29.33 -12.51 -5.51
N VAL A 56 -28.73 -13.20 -4.53
CA VAL A 56 -29.47 -14.04 -3.57
C VAL A 56 -30.48 -13.22 -2.80
N MET A 57 -30.07 -12.10 -2.22
CA MET A 57 -30.95 -11.21 -1.48
C MET A 57 -32.16 -10.75 -2.30
N MET A 58 -31.94 -10.35 -3.55
CA MET A 58 -33.02 -9.88 -4.41
C MET A 58 -33.99 -11.02 -4.79
N ALA A 59 -33.49 -12.24 -4.98
CA ALA A 59 -34.34 -13.40 -5.21
C ALA A 59 -35.25 -13.70 -4.01
N LEU A 60 -34.71 -13.59 -2.79
CA LEU A 60 -35.48 -13.79 -1.57
C LEU A 60 -36.49 -12.67 -1.33
N ASP A 61 -36.14 -11.41 -1.63
CA ASP A 61 -36.98 -10.23 -1.41
C ASP A 61 -38.30 -10.28 -2.19
N SER A 62 -38.34 -10.98 -3.33
CA SER A 62 -39.52 -11.08 -4.21
C SER A 62 -40.79 -11.52 -3.49
N PHE A 63 -40.69 -12.50 -2.58
CA PHE A 63 -41.79 -12.95 -1.71
C PHE A 63 -41.47 -12.83 -0.22
N GLY A 64 -40.19 -12.77 0.14
CA GLY A 64 -39.72 -12.72 1.52
C GLY A 64 -40.04 -11.39 2.19
N ARG A 65 -40.17 -10.32 1.41
CA ARG A 65 -40.53 -9.00 1.95
C ARG A 65 -41.95 -8.99 2.51
N GLU A 66 -42.93 -9.57 1.81
CA GLU A 66 -44.30 -9.73 2.33
C GLU A 66 -44.36 -10.64 3.56
N MET A 67 -43.54 -11.69 3.61
CA MET A 67 -43.48 -12.56 4.79
C MET A 67 -42.86 -11.83 5.99
N SER A 68 -41.77 -11.08 5.77
CA SER A 68 -41.09 -10.33 6.83
C SER A 68 -41.91 -9.17 7.39
N CYS A 69 -42.87 -8.66 6.61
CA CYS A 69 -43.76 -7.58 6.98
C CYS A 69 -45.15 -8.07 7.45
N ASN A 70 -45.38 -9.38 7.55
CA ASN A 70 -46.69 -9.98 7.86
C ASN A 70 -47.82 -9.52 6.91
N THR A 71 -47.52 -9.28 5.63
CA THR A 71 -48.48 -8.88 4.60
C THR A 71 -48.72 -9.95 3.54
N PHE A 72 -48.20 -11.16 3.75
CA PHE A 72 -48.38 -12.29 2.82
C PHE A 72 -49.86 -12.70 2.68
N ALA A 73 -50.62 -12.70 3.78
CA ALA A 73 -52.07 -12.88 3.78
C ALA A 73 -52.78 -11.89 2.84
N ASN A 74 -52.40 -10.61 2.95
CA ASN A 74 -52.92 -9.52 2.11
C ASN A 74 -52.50 -9.65 0.64
N LEU A 75 -51.41 -10.37 0.33
CA LEU A 75 -51.04 -10.71 -1.05
C LEU A 75 -51.97 -11.80 -1.59
N LEU A 76 -52.26 -12.82 -0.79
CA LEU A 76 -53.09 -13.97 -1.19
C LEU A 76 -54.59 -13.64 -1.30
N SER A 77 -55.07 -12.60 -0.62
CA SER A 77 -56.49 -12.17 -0.62
C SER A 77 -56.84 -11.18 -1.74
N GLN A 78 -55.87 -10.79 -2.59
CA GLN A 78 -56.13 -9.84 -3.67
C GLN A 78 -57.11 -10.44 -4.70
N PRO A 79 -57.99 -9.60 -5.32
CA PRO A 79 -58.92 -10.04 -6.37
C PRO A 79 -58.20 -10.24 -7.72
N ILE A 80 -57.08 -10.94 -7.71
CA ILE A 80 -56.22 -11.22 -8.87
C ILE A 80 -55.86 -12.71 -8.82
N SER A 81 -55.85 -13.39 -9.98
CA SER A 81 -55.47 -14.80 -10.02
C SER A 81 -54.02 -15.00 -9.54
N ARG A 82 -53.79 -16.05 -8.73
CA ARG A 82 -52.46 -16.39 -8.21
C ARG A 82 -51.43 -16.59 -9.31
N SER A 83 -51.84 -17.20 -10.43
CA SER A 83 -50.99 -17.36 -11.61
C SER A 83 -50.48 -16.01 -12.14
N ARG A 84 -51.32 -14.97 -12.18
CA ARG A 84 -50.92 -13.63 -12.61
C ARG A 84 -49.97 -12.96 -11.61
N ILE A 85 -50.21 -13.13 -10.30
CA ILE A 85 -49.32 -12.64 -9.24
C ILE A 85 -47.93 -13.26 -9.38
N TRP A 86 -47.87 -14.58 -9.53
CA TRP A 86 -46.63 -15.31 -9.71
C TRP A 86 -45.85 -14.81 -10.94
N TRP A 87 -46.47 -14.82 -12.12
CA TRP A 87 -45.76 -14.45 -13.36
C TRP A 87 -45.29 -13.00 -13.31
N THR A 88 -46.06 -12.09 -12.71
CA THR A 88 -45.61 -10.70 -12.57
C THR A 88 -44.38 -10.58 -11.67
N LYS A 89 -44.38 -11.21 -10.49
CA LYS A 89 -43.25 -11.16 -9.56
C LYS A 89 -42.02 -11.88 -10.10
N SER A 90 -42.21 -13.07 -10.66
CA SER A 90 -41.13 -13.89 -11.19
C SER A 90 -40.49 -13.28 -12.44
N SER A 91 -41.28 -12.76 -13.38
CA SER A 91 -40.75 -12.09 -14.57
C SER A 91 -40.07 -10.77 -14.23
N LEU A 92 -40.58 -10.01 -13.25
CA LEU A 92 -39.92 -8.78 -12.78
C LEU A 92 -38.57 -9.10 -12.14
N LEU A 93 -38.50 -10.14 -11.30
CA LEU A 93 -37.24 -10.60 -10.71
C LEU A 93 -36.24 -11.07 -11.77
N ALA A 94 -36.69 -11.86 -12.76
CA ALA A 94 -35.84 -12.33 -13.85
C ALA A 94 -35.26 -11.16 -14.66
N LEU A 95 -36.10 -10.18 -15.03
CA LEU A 95 -35.65 -8.99 -15.76
C LEU A 95 -34.62 -8.18 -14.95
N ALA A 96 -34.85 -8.02 -13.64
CA ALA A 96 -33.92 -7.33 -12.76
C ALA A 96 -32.56 -8.04 -12.68
N LEU A 97 -32.56 -9.38 -12.54
CA LEU A 97 -31.33 -10.18 -12.49
C LEU A 97 -30.55 -10.15 -13.80
N ILE A 98 -31.22 -10.25 -14.94
CA ILE A 98 -30.60 -10.13 -16.27
C ILE A 98 -29.95 -8.75 -16.43
N THR A 99 -30.61 -7.69 -15.97
CA THR A 99 -30.09 -6.32 -16.05
C THR A 99 -28.82 -6.14 -15.21
N ILE A 100 -28.80 -6.68 -13.99
CA ILE A 100 -27.62 -6.66 -13.11
C ILE A 100 -26.47 -7.46 -13.72
N PHE A 101 -26.75 -8.68 -14.18
CA PHE A 101 -25.74 -9.56 -14.79
C PHE A 101 -25.13 -8.94 -16.06
N GLY A 102 -25.97 -8.36 -16.93
CA GLY A 102 -25.53 -7.65 -18.12
C GLY A 102 -24.68 -6.42 -17.80
N THR A 103 -25.05 -5.66 -16.76
CA THR A 103 -24.28 -4.49 -16.32
C THR A 103 -22.93 -4.89 -15.75
N TRP A 104 -22.88 -5.94 -14.92
CA TRP A 104 -21.64 -6.49 -14.37
C TRP A 104 -20.70 -6.98 -15.48
N GLY A 105 -21.22 -7.73 -16.45
CA GLY A 105 -20.44 -8.20 -17.60
C GLY A 105 -19.92 -7.05 -18.48
N LEU A 106 -20.77 -6.06 -18.80
CA LEU A 106 -20.38 -4.89 -19.58
C LEU A 106 -19.33 -4.05 -18.85
N SER A 107 -19.47 -3.92 -17.54
CA SER A 107 -18.52 -3.22 -16.68
C SER A 107 -17.13 -3.86 -16.70
N LEU A 108 -17.04 -5.19 -16.65
CA LEU A 108 -15.77 -5.91 -16.78
C LEU A 108 -15.13 -5.68 -18.15
N LEU A 109 -15.93 -5.80 -19.21
CA LEU A 109 -15.49 -5.63 -20.59
C LEU A 109 -14.92 -4.23 -20.86
N MET A 110 -15.60 -3.18 -20.38
CA MET A 110 -15.19 -1.80 -20.62
C MET A 110 -13.97 -1.39 -19.80
N HIS A 111 -13.88 -1.86 -18.55
CA HIS A 111 -12.88 -1.35 -17.61
C HIS A 111 -11.56 -2.15 -17.61
N LEU A 112 -11.62 -3.45 -17.92
CA LEU A 112 -10.46 -4.34 -17.91
C LEU A 112 -10.28 -5.08 -19.25
N PRO A 113 -10.12 -4.37 -20.40
CA PRO A 113 -10.01 -5.01 -21.69
C PRO A 113 -8.74 -5.88 -21.80
N GLY A 114 -7.60 -5.43 -21.26
CA GLY A 114 -6.35 -6.20 -21.31
C GLY A 114 -6.42 -7.55 -20.59
N PHE A 115 -7.07 -7.61 -19.43
CA PHE A 115 -7.33 -8.85 -18.70
C PHE A 115 -8.28 -9.77 -19.47
N PHE A 116 -9.33 -9.20 -20.06
CA PHE A 116 -10.33 -9.93 -20.84
C PHE A 116 -9.72 -10.65 -22.06
N TRP A 117 -8.86 -9.96 -22.81
CA TRP A 117 -8.22 -10.54 -24.00
C TRP A 117 -7.09 -11.52 -23.68
N ALA A 118 -6.35 -11.28 -22.59
CA ALA A 118 -5.25 -12.16 -22.19
C ALA A 118 -5.73 -13.53 -21.65
N ASN A 119 -6.88 -13.58 -20.99
CA ASN A 119 -7.40 -14.76 -20.30
C ASN A 119 -8.76 -15.23 -20.86
N SER A 120 -8.95 -15.18 -22.18
CA SER A 120 -10.25 -15.39 -22.83
C SER A 120 -10.98 -16.70 -22.44
N ASN A 121 -10.24 -17.81 -22.28
CA ASN A 121 -10.80 -19.10 -21.87
C ASN A 121 -11.30 -19.06 -20.41
N GLU A 122 -10.47 -18.58 -19.47
CA GLU A 122 -10.85 -18.45 -18.06
C GLU A 122 -12.03 -17.50 -17.87
N MET A 123 -12.09 -16.44 -18.68
CA MET A 123 -13.21 -15.49 -18.68
C MET A 123 -14.51 -16.14 -19.15
N HIS A 124 -14.46 -16.95 -20.21
CA HIS A 124 -15.63 -17.69 -20.69
C HIS A 124 -16.22 -18.58 -19.57
N ASP A 125 -15.36 -19.33 -18.89
CA ASP A 125 -15.76 -20.24 -17.82
C ASP A 125 -16.31 -19.49 -16.60
N MET A 126 -15.73 -18.33 -16.27
CA MET A 126 -16.24 -17.42 -15.25
C MET A 126 -17.67 -16.92 -15.58
N PHE A 127 -17.92 -16.52 -16.84
CA PHE A 127 -19.25 -16.07 -17.26
C PHE A 127 -20.29 -17.19 -17.20
N ILE A 128 -19.95 -18.42 -17.62
CA ILE A 128 -20.82 -19.58 -17.52
C ILE A 128 -21.17 -19.87 -16.05
N THR A 129 -20.17 -19.89 -15.18
CA THR A 129 -20.35 -20.16 -13.75
C THR A 129 -21.21 -19.09 -13.08
N ALA A 130 -20.97 -17.82 -13.39
CA ALA A 130 -21.77 -16.72 -12.88
C ALA A 130 -23.23 -16.79 -13.39
N ALA A 131 -23.45 -17.11 -14.67
CA ALA A 131 -24.79 -17.30 -15.22
C ALA A 131 -25.54 -18.46 -14.56
N LEU A 132 -24.86 -19.60 -14.35
CA LEU A 132 -25.42 -20.75 -13.64
C LEU A 132 -25.79 -20.38 -12.21
N LEU A 133 -24.93 -19.64 -11.51
CA LEU A 133 -25.22 -19.15 -10.17
C LEU A 133 -26.48 -18.28 -10.17
N VAL A 134 -26.62 -17.32 -11.09
CA VAL A 134 -27.80 -16.44 -11.19
C VAL A 134 -29.08 -17.24 -11.38
N VAL A 135 -29.09 -18.24 -12.28
CA VAL A 135 -30.26 -19.08 -12.57
C VAL A 135 -30.61 -19.99 -11.38
N THR A 136 -29.58 -20.55 -10.74
CA THR A 136 -29.72 -21.41 -9.57
C THR A 136 -30.24 -20.64 -8.36
N VAL A 137 -29.80 -19.39 -8.19
CA VAL A 137 -30.26 -18.49 -7.14
C VAL A 137 -31.67 -17.97 -7.41
N TYR A 138 -31.99 -17.64 -8.66
CA TYR A 138 -33.33 -17.20 -9.06
C TYR A 138 -34.38 -18.25 -8.70
N SER A 139 -34.17 -19.49 -9.13
CA SER A 139 -35.08 -20.61 -8.84
C SER A 139 -35.01 -21.03 -7.37
N GLY A 140 -33.81 -21.12 -6.81
CA GLY A 140 -33.50 -21.44 -5.42
C GLY A 140 -34.17 -20.52 -4.41
N GLY A 141 -34.04 -19.21 -4.59
CA GLY A 141 -34.61 -18.20 -3.69
C GLY A 141 -36.13 -18.24 -3.66
N LEU A 142 -36.77 -18.51 -4.80
CA LEU A 142 -38.23 -18.59 -4.91
C LEU A 142 -38.80 -19.77 -4.10
N TRP A 143 -38.28 -20.99 -4.28
CA TRP A 143 -38.83 -22.15 -3.57
C TRP A 143 -38.49 -22.14 -2.08
N THR A 144 -37.27 -21.74 -1.72
CA THR A 144 -36.83 -21.76 -0.32
C THR A 144 -37.62 -20.78 0.54
N VAL A 145 -37.86 -19.55 0.06
CA VAL A 145 -38.69 -18.57 0.78
C VAL A 145 -40.13 -19.04 0.91
N LEU A 146 -40.69 -19.63 -0.15
CA LEU A 146 -42.07 -20.11 -0.12
C LEU A 146 -42.25 -21.35 0.77
N LEU A 147 -41.26 -22.23 0.82
CA LEU A 147 -41.30 -23.41 1.68
C LEU A 147 -41.08 -23.05 3.14
N LEU A 148 -40.00 -22.31 3.42
CA LEU A 148 -39.54 -22.07 4.78
C LEU A 148 -40.26 -20.88 5.44
N ARG A 149 -40.96 -20.02 4.69
CA ARG A 149 -41.64 -18.83 5.26
C ARG A 149 -40.74 -17.95 6.16
N GLN A 150 -39.41 -18.13 6.06
CA GLN A 150 -38.39 -17.57 6.93
C GLN A 150 -37.19 -17.21 6.07
N VAL A 151 -36.96 -15.90 5.94
CA VAL A 151 -35.99 -15.39 4.97
C VAL A 151 -34.55 -15.71 5.35
N GLY A 152 -34.23 -15.74 6.65
CA GLY A 152 -32.90 -16.12 7.13
C GLY A 152 -32.53 -17.56 6.79
N ALA A 153 -33.44 -18.52 6.99
CA ALA A 153 -33.21 -19.90 6.60
C ALA A 153 -33.15 -20.04 5.06
N ALA A 154 -34.08 -19.38 4.35
CA ALA A 154 -34.14 -19.43 2.89
C ALA A 154 -32.88 -18.90 2.20
N PHE A 155 -32.25 -17.86 2.76
CA PHE A 155 -30.96 -17.36 2.28
C PHE A 155 -29.90 -18.46 2.21
N TRP A 156 -29.75 -19.23 3.29
CA TRP A 156 -28.74 -20.27 3.34
C TRP A 156 -29.09 -21.49 2.51
N PHE A 157 -30.35 -21.93 2.51
CA PHE A 157 -30.75 -23.04 1.64
C PHE A 157 -30.58 -22.71 0.15
N THR A 158 -30.73 -21.43 -0.24
CA THR A 158 -30.50 -20.98 -1.62
C THR A 158 -29.04 -21.13 -2.04
N LEU A 159 -28.09 -20.98 -1.10
CA LEU A 159 -26.66 -21.10 -1.37
C LEU A 159 -26.13 -22.53 -1.14
N ILE A 160 -26.53 -23.15 -0.03
CA ILE A 160 -26.05 -24.47 0.42
C ILE A 160 -26.59 -25.59 -0.45
N ALA A 161 -27.87 -25.59 -0.83
CA ALA A 161 -28.46 -26.68 -1.61
C ALA A 161 -27.75 -26.89 -2.96
N PRO A 162 -27.53 -25.86 -3.80
CA PRO A 162 -26.80 -26.06 -5.05
C PRO A 162 -25.31 -26.32 -4.84
N ALA A 163 -24.67 -25.72 -3.83
CA ALA A 163 -23.27 -26.04 -3.52
C ALA A 163 -23.09 -27.51 -3.07
N ALA A 164 -24.01 -28.03 -2.24
CA ALA A 164 -24.03 -29.42 -1.83
C ALA A 164 -24.28 -30.37 -3.02
N LEU A 165 -25.18 -29.99 -3.95
CA LEU A 165 -25.40 -30.77 -5.18
C LEU A 165 -24.18 -30.75 -6.09
N ALA A 166 -23.55 -29.60 -6.30
CA ALA A 166 -22.35 -29.48 -7.13
C ALA A 166 -21.18 -30.28 -6.55
N THR A 167 -20.94 -30.17 -5.23
CA THR A 167 -19.88 -30.92 -4.52
C THR A 167 -20.14 -32.42 -4.55
N LEU A 168 -21.36 -32.87 -4.27
CA LEU A 168 -21.73 -34.28 -4.35
C LEU A 168 -21.59 -34.83 -5.78
N THR A 169 -22.04 -34.06 -6.78
CA THR A 169 -21.96 -34.46 -8.19
C THR A 169 -20.50 -34.54 -8.66
N GLY A 170 -19.68 -33.57 -8.26
CA GLY A 170 -18.24 -33.60 -8.53
C GLY A 170 -17.57 -34.81 -7.90
N TYR A 171 -17.87 -35.07 -6.63
CA TYR A 171 -17.36 -36.24 -5.91
C TYR A 171 -17.78 -37.57 -6.55
N VAL A 172 -19.07 -37.75 -6.87
CA VAL A 172 -19.60 -38.99 -7.46
C VAL A 172 -19.07 -39.20 -8.87
N THR A 173 -19.03 -38.15 -9.69
CA THR A 173 -18.56 -38.25 -11.08
C THR A 173 -17.08 -38.56 -11.15
N ASP A 174 -16.26 -37.98 -10.27
CA ASP A 174 -14.84 -38.31 -10.21
C ASP A 174 -14.59 -39.72 -9.66
N ARG A 175 -15.38 -40.15 -8.67
CA ARG A 175 -15.21 -41.47 -8.05
C ARG A 175 -15.66 -42.62 -8.94
N PHE A 176 -16.71 -42.43 -9.72
CA PHE A 176 -17.37 -43.50 -10.48
C PHE A 176 -17.41 -43.27 -12.00
N GLY A 177 -16.92 -42.13 -12.49
CA GLY A 177 -16.97 -41.73 -13.90
C GLY A 177 -15.65 -41.15 -14.40
N GLU A 178 -15.70 -40.48 -15.56
CA GLU A 178 -14.53 -39.84 -16.16
C GLU A 178 -14.33 -38.42 -15.62
N ALA A 179 -13.11 -38.08 -15.20
CA ALA A 179 -12.77 -36.74 -14.69
C ALA A 179 -13.05 -35.60 -15.69
N SER A 180 -13.01 -35.87 -17.01
CA SER A 180 -13.34 -34.91 -18.06
C SER A 180 -14.81 -34.45 -18.00
N GLN A 181 -15.71 -35.31 -17.53
CA GLN A 181 -17.17 -35.13 -17.51
C GLN A 181 -17.67 -34.40 -16.25
N VAL A 182 -16.83 -34.20 -15.23
CA VAL A 182 -17.21 -33.61 -13.92
C VAL A 182 -17.95 -32.28 -14.08
N GLU A 183 -17.37 -31.36 -14.86
CA GLU A 183 -17.94 -30.03 -15.08
C GLU A 183 -19.26 -30.09 -15.86
N HIS A 184 -19.31 -30.87 -16.94
CA HIS A 184 -20.54 -31.06 -17.71
C HIS A 184 -21.66 -31.62 -16.84
N ASN A 185 -21.36 -32.60 -15.99
CA ASN A 185 -22.33 -33.19 -15.06
C ASN A 185 -22.80 -32.20 -13.99
N ILE A 186 -21.90 -31.40 -13.42
CA ILE A 186 -22.28 -30.34 -12.46
C ILE A 186 -23.22 -29.35 -13.14
N ILE A 187 -22.90 -28.89 -14.35
CA ILE A 187 -23.75 -27.97 -15.14
C ILE A 187 -25.13 -28.60 -15.38
N CYS A 188 -25.19 -29.84 -15.87
CA CYS A 188 -26.44 -30.56 -16.13
C CYS A 188 -27.30 -30.73 -14.87
N VAL A 189 -26.69 -31.06 -13.73
CA VAL A 189 -27.39 -31.19 -12.44
C VAL A 189 -27.92 -29.85 -11.96
N LEU A 190 -27.14 -28.76 -12.05
CA LEU A 190 -27.57 -27.43 -11.62
C LEU A 190 -28.67 -26.84 -12.52
N VAL A 191 -28.62 -27.08 -13.83
CA VAL A 191 -29.70 -26.71 -14.76
C VAL A 191 -30.97 -27.48 -14.44
N THR A 192 -30.86 -28.79 -14.21
CA THR A 192 -32.00 -29.64 -13.84
C THR A 192 -32.60 -29.24 -12.49
N TYR A 193 -31.75 -28.97 -11.50
CA TYR A 193 -32.15 -28.41 -10.21
C TYR A 193 -32.90 -27.09 -10.40
N SER A 194 -32.42 -26.20 -11.27
CA SER A 194 -33.05 -24.90 -11.49
C SER A 194 -34.44 -25.02 -12.11
N VAL A 195 -34.63 -25.90 -13.09
CA VAL A 195 -35.95 -26.17 -13.69
C VAL A 195 -36.89 -26.82 -12.67
N ALA A 196 -36.43 -27.87 -11.98
CA ALA A 196 -37.25 -28.60 -11.00
C ALA A 196 -37.68 -27.70 -9.84
N SER A 197 -36.75 -26.90 -9.30
CA SER A 197 -37.00 -26.00 -8.19
C SER A 197 -37.91 -24.83 -8.57
N PHE A 198 -37.82 -24.31 -9.80
CA PHE A 198 -38.77 -23.31 -10.31
C PHE A 198 -40.20 -23.86 -10.40
N VAL A 199 -40.37 -25.06 -10.96
CA VAL A 199 -41.68 -25.73 -11.04
C VAL A 199 -42.22 -26.04 -9.64
N TRP A 200 -41.34 -26.42 -8.71
CA TRP A 200 -41.70 -26.62 -7.31
C TRP A 200 -42.17 -25.31 -6.67
N ALA A 201 -41.44 -24.21 -6.84
CA ALA A 201 -41.80 -22.90 -6.31
C ALA A 201 -43.16 -22.43 -6.82
N TRP A 202 -43.41 -22.60 -8.13
CA TRP A 202 -44.71 -22.34 -8.75
C TRP A 202 -45.84 -23.11 -8.05
N ARG A 203 -45.65 -24.42 -7.83
CA ARG A 203 -46.63 -25.27 -7.15
C ARG A 203 -46.85 -24.85 -5.70
N LEU A 204 -45.78 -24.53 -4.96
CA LEU A 204 -45.87 -24.03 -3.58
C LEU A 204 -46.66 -22.74 -3.49
N PHE A 205 -46.45 -21.81 -4.43
CA PHE A 205 -47.18 -20.54 -4.43
C PHE A 205 -48.66 -20.72 -4.73
N LEU A 206 -49.00 -21.50 -5.77
CA LEU A 206 -50.40 -21.73 -6.13
C LEU A 206 -51.19 -22.40 -5.00
N ARG A 207 -50.54 -23.29 -4.24
CA ARG A 207 -51.12 -24.00 -3.09
C ARG A 207 -50.88 -23.28 -1.75
N ALA A 208 -50.29 -22.09 -1.76
CA ALA A 208 -50.00 -21.37 -0.52
C ALA A 208 -51.30 -21.05 0.24
N GLN A 209 -51.33 -21.39 1.51
CA GLN A 209 -52.38 -21.03 2.45
C GLN A 209 -51.78 -20.14 3.52
N ASP A 210 -52.59 -19.25 4.09
CA ASP A 210 -52.20 -18.41 5.23
C ASP A 210 -52.31 -19.19 6.54
N VAL A 211 -51.65 -20.35 6.58
CA VAL A 211 -51.49 -21.16 7.78
C VAL A 211 -50.08 -20.87 8.28
N GLN A 212 -49.97 -20.40 9.54
CA GLN A 212 -48.66 -20.33 10.19
C GLN A 212 -47.97 -21.69 10.02
N TRP A 213 -46.70 -21.69 9.61
CA TRP A 213 -45.97 -22.93 9.37
C TRP A 213 -46.11 -23.85 10.61
N THR A 214 -46.67 -25.05 10.40
CA THR A 214 -46.82 -26.14 11.39
C THR A 214 -45.52 -26.61 12.05
N GLY A 215 -44.35 -26.11 11.63
CA GLY A 215 -43.04 -26.39 12.22
C GLY A 215 -42.60 -25.43 13.33
N GLY A 216 -43.39 -24.38 13.64
CA GLY A 216 -42.99 -23.33 14.58
C GLY A 216 -41.83 -22.46 14.06
N GLU A 217 -41.37 -21.48 14.85
CA GLU A 217 -40.01 -20.97 14.65
C GLU A 217 -39.04 -22.16 14.76
N ILE A 218 -38.04 -22.25 13.88
CA ILE A 218 -36.99 -23.28 13.96
C ILE A 218 -36.17 -23.02 15.23
N ALA A 219 -36.72 -23.42 16.36
CA ALA A 219 -36.06 -23.48 17.65
C ALA A 219 -35.29 -24.80 17.69
N LEU A 220 -34.09 -24.77 18.25
CA LEU A 220 -33.33 -26.00 18.50
C LEU A 220 -34.24 -27.00 19.25
N PRO A 221 -34.24 -28.30 18.86
CA PRO A 221 -35.03 -29.31 19.55
C PRO A 221 -34.71 -29.26 21.03
N THR A 222 -35.74 -29.44 21.88
CA THR A 222 -35.66 -29.38 23.35
C THR A 222 -34.62 -30.35 23.95
N TRP A 223 -34.03 -31.23 23.14
CA TRP A 223 -33.01 -32.21 23.49
C TRP A 223 -31.57 -31.64 23.43
N VAL A 224 -31.29 -30.58 22.68
CA VAL A 224 -30.00 -29.85 22.78
C VAL A 224 -30.10 -28.83 23.91
N LYS A 225 -30.09 -29.34 25.14
CA LYS A 225 -30.10 -28.61 26.41
C LYS A 225 -28.75 -27.92 26.71
N LEU A 226 -28.12 -27.26 25.74
CA LEU A 226 -27.06 -26.30 26.08
C LEU A 226 -27.54 -25.19 27.03
N PRO A 227 -28.83 -24.75 27.04
CA PRO A 227 -29.30 -23.80 28.05
C PRO A 227 -29.57 -24.42 29.43
N ARG A 228 -29.90 -25.72 29.53
CA ARG A 228 -30.25 -26.34 30.84
C ARG A 228 -29.03 -26.86 31.60
N MET A 229 -27.86 -26.94 30.97
CA MET A 229 -26.62 -27.20 31.70
C MET A 229 -26.13 -25.96 32.46
N PHE A 230 -26.59 -24.75 32.09
CA PHE A 230 -26.16 -23.52 32.75
C PHE A 230 -27.23 -22.78 33.58
N VAL A 231 -28.54 -22.82 33.28
CA VAL A 231 -29.56 -22.10 34.11
C VAL A 231 -31.01 -22.64 33.94
N PRO A 232 -31.80 -22.88 35.02
CA PRO A 232 -33.25 -23.11 34.96
C PRO A 232 -34.09 -21.80 34.93
N PRO A 233 -35.29 -21.79 34.31
CA PRO A 233 -35.97 -20.57 33.84
C PRO A 233 -36.60 -19.65 34.91
N VAL A 234 -36.47 -19.94 36.20
CA VAL A 234 -37.29 -19.27 37.23
C VAL A 234 -36.47 -18.68 38.40
N LYS A 235 -35.15 -18.91 38.48
CA LYS A 235 -34.34 -18.46 39.65
C LYS A 235 -33.31 -17.35 39.40
N LEU A 236 -33.18 -16.83 38.17
CA LEU A 236 -32.18 -15.77 37.90
C LEU A 236 -32.70 -14.34 38.05
N ALA A 237 -34.01 -14.17 38.22
CA ALA A 237 -34.66 -12.87 38.40
C ALA A 237 -34.21 -12.12 39.67
N GLY A 238 -33.55 -12.79 40.63
CA GLY A 238 -33.14 -12.18 41.90
C GLY A 238 -31.63 -11.94 42.11
N ARG A 239 -30.71 -12.54 41.33
CA ARG A 239 -29.27 -12.52 41.70
C ARG A 239 -28.24 -12.10 40.64
N ARG A 240 -28.53 -12.09 39.31
CA ARG A 240 -27.54 -11.67 38.28
C ARG A 240 -28.17 -11.08 37.01
N PRO A 241 -28.59 -9.81 37.00
CA PRO A 241 -29.28 -9.20 35.84
C PRO A 241 -28.44 -9.16 34.56
N MET A 242 -27.11 -9.04 34.64
CA MET A 242 -26.23 -9.00 33.47
C MET A 242 -26.14 -10.34 32.74
N LEU A 243 -26.14 -11.46 33.48
CA LEU A 243 -26.09 -12.80 32.90
C LEU A 243 -27.39 -13.11 32.16
N ALA A 244 -28.53 -12.69 32.71
CA ALA A 244 -29.82 -12.83 32.06
C ALA A 244 -29.87 -12.07 30.72
N LEU A 245 -29.34 -10.83 30.68
CA LEU A 245 -29.22 -10.07 29.43
C LEU A 245 -28.32 -10.79 28.42
N LEU A 246 -27.15 -11.28 28.84
CA LEU A 246 -26.21 -11.98 27.95
C LEU A 246 -26.81 -13.28 27.38
N VAL A 247 -27.45 -14.11 28.21
CA VAL A 247 -28.11 -15.35 27.76
C VAL A 247 -29.21 -15.05 26.74
N LYS A 248 -29.95 -13.97 26.95
CA LYS A 248 -30.97 -13.50 26.01
C LYS A 248 -30.36 -13.07 24.66
N GLU A 249 -29.19 -12.44 24.64
CA GLU A 249 -28.47 -12.14 23.39
C GLU A 249 -28.07 -13.43 22.63
N PHE A 250 -27.61 -14.48 23.31
CA PHE A 250 -27.34 -15.77 22.67
C PHE A 250 -28.60 -16.44 22.11
N GLN A 251 -29.74 -16.30 22.80
CA GLN A 251 -31.04 -16.82 22.32
C GLN A 251 -31.51 -16.09 21.06
N LEU A 252 -31.27 -14.78 20.95
CA LEU A 252 -31.57 -14.02 19.72
C LEU A 252 -30.80 -14.58 18.52
N HIS A 253 -29.63 -15.17 18.75
CA HIS A 253 -28.76 -15.71 17.70
C HIS A 253 -28.96 -17.21 17.38
N GLN A 254 -30.06 -17.83 17.82
CA GLN A 254 -30.32 -19.26 17.58
C GLN A 254 -30.26 -19.66 16.10
N SER A 255 -30.83 -18.84 15.21
CA SER A 255 -30.80 -19.12 13.77
C SER A 255 -29.37 -19.19 13.22
N GLN A 256 -28.48 -18.30 13.67
CA GLN A 256 -27.07 -18.24 13.28
C GLN A 256 -26.31 -19.50 13.73
N PHE A 257 -26.61 -20.03 14.92
CA PHE A 257 -26.01 -21.29 15.36
C PHE A 257 -26.42 -22.48 14.49
N ILE A 258 -27.70 -22.58 14.11
CA ILE A 258 -28.20 -23.65 13.24
C ILE A 258 -27.51 -23.58 11.87
N ILE A 259 -27.48 -22.38 11.30
CA ILE A 259 -26.79 -22.08 10.04
C ILE A 259 -25.32 -22.47 10.12
N ALA A 260 -24.61 -22.04 11.16
CA ALA A 260 -23.20 -22.36 11.36
C ALA A 260 -22.97 -23.87 11.47
N GLY A 261 -23.89 -24.60 12.12
CA GLY A 261 -23.84 -26.06 12.20
C GLY A 261 -23.90 -26.73 10.81
N PHE A 262 -24.86 -26.33 9.96
CA PHE A 262 -24.94 -26.83 8.58
C PHE A 262 -23.70 -26.45 7.76
N LEU A 263 -23.22 -25.22 7.90
CA LEU A 263 -22.01 -24.76 7.21
C LEU A 263 -20.77 -25.55 7.64
N ALA A 264 -20.64 -25.91 8.92
CA ALA A 264 -19.57 -26.75 9.44
C ALA A 264 -19.64 -28.19 8.90
N ILE A 265 -20.83 -28.78 8.80
CA ILE A 265 -21.01 -30.12 8.22
C ILE A 265 -20.58 -30.10 6.75
N LEU A 266 -21.04 -29.12 5.98
CA LEU A 266 -20.68 -28.99 4.56
C LEU A 266 -19.17 -28.74 4.39
N HIS A 267 -18.58 -27.87 5.21
CA HIS A 267 -17.14 -27.62 5.19
C HIS A 267 -16.34 -28.90 5.51
N SER A 268 -16.77 -29.66 6.52
CA SER A 268 -16.13 -30.91 6.90
C SER A 268 -16.20 -31.93 5.75
N ALA A 269 -17.33 -32.02 5.04
CA ALA A 269 -17.46 -32.88 3.87
C ALA A 269 -16.48 -32.49 2.75
N ILE A 270 -16.27 -31.19 2.53
CA ILE A 270 -15.29 -30.68 1.54
C ILE A 270 -13.85 -31.00 1.97
N ILE A 271 -13.51 -30.84 3.24
CA ILE A 271 -12.20 -31.21 3.77
C ILE A 271 -11.95 -32.71 3.62
N VAL A 272 -12.95 -33.55 3.89
CA VAL A 272 -12.87 -35.01 3.68
C VAL A 272 -12.69 -35.33 2.20
N ALA A 273 -13.48 -34.73 1.31
CA ALA A 273 -13.35 -34.91 -0.13
C ALA A 273 -11.96 -34.51 -0.64
N ARG A 274 -11.40 -33.43 -0.09
CA ARG A 274 -10.07 -32.92 -0.41
C ARG A 274 -8.92 -33.82 0.08
N ASN A 275 -9.08 -34.45 1.24
CA ASN A 275 -8.04 -35.32 1.83
C ASN A 275 -8.12 -36.78 1.34
N ALA A 276 -9.30 -37.24 0.92
CA ALA A 276 -9.52 -38.62 0.49
C ALA A 276 -8.88 -38.96 -0.88
N HIS A 277 -8.57 -37.96 -1.71
CA HIS A 277 -7.84 -38.11 -2.97
C HIS A 277 -6.83 -36.97 -3.11
N GLY A 278 -5.64 -37.25 -3.66
CA GLY A 278 -4.58 -36.26 -3.90
C GLY A 278 -4.95 -35.23 -4.97
N GLY A 279 -5.95 -34.38 -4.67
CA GLY A 279 -6.61 -33.48 -5.60
C GLY A 279 -7.47 -34.24 -6.60
N LEU A 280 -8.79 -34.01 -6.58
CA LEU A 280 -9.61 -34.17 -7.79
C LEU A 280 -8.88 -33.45 -8.94
N ARG A 281 -8.51 -34.18 -10.00
CA ARG A 281 -7.56 -33.69 -11.01
C ARG A 281 -8.07 -32.46 -11.77
N GLN A 282 -7.24 -31.40 -11.76
CA GLN A 282 -7.03 -30.40 -12.83
C GLN A 282 -8.28 -29.80 -13.51
N LYS A 283 -9.26 -29.29 -12.75
CA LYS A 283 -10.28 -28.39 -13.31
C LYS A 283 -10.63 -27.26 -12.35
N TRP A 284 -10.52 -26.04 -12.88
CA TRP A 284 -10.59 -24.76 -12.16
C TRP A 284 -11.80 -24.62 -11.21
N ALA A 285 -12.98 -25.11 -11.61
CA ALA A 285 -14.20 -24.95 -10.83
C ALA A 285 -14.18 -25.74 -9.51
N TRP A 286 -13.56 -26.93 -9.50
CA TRP A 286 -13.46 -27.71 -8.26
C TRP A 286 -12.34 -27.18 -7.36
N ASP A 287 -11.21 -26.83 -7.93
CA ASP A 287 -10.12 -26.18 -7.19
C ASP A 287 -10.63 -24.89 -6.53
N PHE A 288 -11.42 -24.09 -7.24
CA PHE A 288 -12.04 -22.89 -6.70
C PHE A 288 -12.96 -23.18 -5.50
N VAL A 289 -13.90 -24.13 -5.63
CA VAL A 289 -14.81 -24.45 -4.53
C VAL A 289 -14.06 -25.04 -3.33
N ALA A 290 -13.15 -25.99 -3.55
CA ALA A 290 -12.41 -26.65 -2.48
C ALA A 290 -11.37 -25.76 -1.79
N GLU A 291 -10.86 -24.74 -2.48
CA GLU A 291 -9.88 -23.79 -1.96
C GLU A 291 -10.51 -22.58 -1.25
N TYR A 292 -11.66 -22.10 -1.74
CA TYR A 292 -12.28 -20.87 -1.25
C TYR A 292 -13.55 -21.09 -0.42
N PHE A 293 -13.98 -22.34 -0.17
CA PHE A 293 -15.19 -22.61 0.63
C PHE A 293 -15.17 -21.93 2.00
N TRP A 294 -14.00 -21.86 2.64
CA TRP A 294 -13.83 -21.20 3.94
C TRP A 294 -14.28 -19.73 3.94
N ALA A 295 -14.24 -19.05 2.78
CA ALA A 295 -14.67 -17.66 2.65
C ALA A 295 -16.16 -17.47 2.95
N LEU A 296 -16.99 -18.52 2.81
CA LEU A 296 -18.41 -18.47 3.20
C LEU A 296 -18.63 -18.20 4.69
N TRP A 297 -17.66 -18.55 5.54
CA TRP A 297 -17.72 -18.22 6.96
C TRP A 297 -17.63 -16.71 7.22
N MET A 298 -17.08 -15.92 6.30
CA MET A 298 -17.08 -14.45 6.41
C MET A 298 -18.50 -13.86 6.34
N LEU A 299 -19.48 -14.59 5.82
CA LEU A 299 -20.88 -14.15 5.85
C LEU A 299 -21.46 -14.19 7.28
N MET A 300 -20.92 -15.02 8.17
CA MET A 300 -21.43 -15.17 9.54
C MET A 300 -21.26 -13.90 10.40
N PRO A 301 -20.07 -13.26 10.48
CA PRO A 301 -19.91 -11.97 11.15
C PRO A 301 -20.92 -10.91 10.70
N MET A 302 -21.15 -10.82 9.39
CA MET A 302 -22.12 -9.89 8.81
C MET A 302 -23.55 -10.23 9.26
N LEU A 303 -23.96 -11.50 9.26
CA LEU A 303 -25.30 -11.90 9.69
C LEU A 303 -25.54 -11.71 11.18
N VAL A 304 -24.53 -12.01 12.01
CA VAL A 304 -24.57 -11.72 13.44
C VAL A 304 -24.78 -10.23 13.66
N GLY A 305 -24.03 -9.38 12.96
CA GLY A 305 -24.22 -7.93 13.00
C GLY A 305 -25.61 -7.49 12.53
N CYS A 306 -26.07 -7.99 11.38
CA CYS A 306 -27.37 -7.64 10.79
C CYS A 306 -28.55 -7.99 11.71
N ALA A 307 -28.48 -9.11 12.43
CA ALA A 307 -29.58 -9.58 13.28
C ALA A 307 -29.63 -8.92 14.66
N ALA A 308 -28.49 -8.44 15.18
CA ALA A 308 -28.33 -8.08 16.59
C ALA A 308 -29.35 -7.05 17.13
N VAL A 309 -29.76 -6.08 16.31
CA VAL A 309 -30.81 -5.09 16.66
C VAL A 309 -32.07 -5.28 15.81
N ALA A 310 -31.90 -5.68 14.55
CA ALA A 310 -32.99 -5.75 13.59
C ALA A 310 -33.98 -6.89 13.89
N GLU A 311 -33.55 -8.04 14.45
CA GLU A 311 -34.50 -9.08 14.88
C GLU A 311 -35.38 -8.61 16.05
N GLU A 312 -34.84 -7.83 16.99
CA GLU A 312 -35.64 -7.33 18.13
C GLU A 312 -36.72 -6.36 17.69
N ARG A 313 -36.47 -5.59 16.63
CA ARG A 313 -37.46 -4.72 15.99
C ARG A 313 -38.50 -5.53 15.23
N LYS A 314 -38.08 -6.54 14.47
CA LYS A 314 -38.98 -7.46 13.75
C LYS A 314 -39.94 -8.16 14.71
N LEU A 315 -39.44 -8.59 15.87
CA LEU A 315 -40.22 -9.24 16.92
C LEU A 315 -41.04 -8.24 17.78
N GLY A 316 -40.87 -6.92 17.59
CA GLY A 316 -41.55 -5.90 18.39
C GLY A 316 -41.11 -5.83 19.85
N THR A 317 -39.97 -6.45 20.22
CA THR A 317 -39.52 -6.54 21.61
C THR A 317 -38.63 -5.38 22.06
N LEU A 318 -38.10 -4.59 21.11
CA LEU A 318 -37.16 -3.49 21.41
C LEU A 318 -37.74 -2.47 22.41
N GLU A 319 -39.00 -2.07 22.26
CA GLU A 319 -39.65 -1.10 23.18
C GLU A 319 -39.66 -1.61 24.62
N GLY A 320 -40.15 -2.84 24.82
CA GLY A 320 -40.19 -3.48 26.13
C GLY A 320 -38.79 -3.66 26.75
N GLN A 321 -37.79 -3.96 25.93
CA GLN A 321 -36.41 -4.10 26.39
C GLN A 321 -35.80 -2.77 26.86
N LEU A 322 -36.08 -1.68 26.15
CA LEU A 322 -35.61 -0.34 26.53
C LEU A 322 -36.24 0.17 27.85
N CYS A 323 -37.31 -0.47 28.30
CA CYS A 323 -38.00 -0.23 29.57
C CYS A 323 -37.53 -1.10 30.74
N LEU A 324 -36.64 -2.09 30.49
CA LEU A 324 -36.07 -2.89 31.58
C LEU A 324 -35.30 -2.00 32.58
N PRO A 325 -35.25 -2.37 33.88
CA PRO A 325 -34.52 -1.62 34.92
C PRO A 325 -33.00 -1.81 34.83
N ALA A 326 -32.44 -1.76 33.61
CA ALA A 326 -31.02 -1.79 33.32
C ALA A 326 -30.64 -0.54 32.53
N ARG A 327 -29.43 0.00 32.78
CA ARG A 327 -28.96 1.17 32.03
C ARG A 327 -28.86 0.82 30.55
N ARG A 328 -29.40 1.68 29.67
CA ARG A 328 -29.35 1.50 28.19
C ARG A 328 -27.92 1.31 27.67
N ARG A 329 -26.92 1.96 28.28
CA ARG A 329 -25.50 1.77 27.96
C ARG A 329 -25.05 0.33 28.21
N THR A 330 -25.50 -0.25 29.32
CA THR A 330 -25.13 -1.63 29.69
C THR A 330 -25.79 -2.65 28.78
N GLN A 331 -27.08 -2.46 28.45
CA GLN A 331 -27.75 -3.31 27.45
C GLN A 331 -27.02 -3.27 26.10
N PHE A 332 -26.62 -2.08 25.65
CA PHE A 332 -25.86 -1.91 24.42
C PHE A 332 -24.49 -2.59 24.48
N ILE A 333 -23.72 -2.43 25.58
CA ILE A 333 -22.40 -3.06 25.73
C ILE A 333 -22.51 -4.58 25.72
N ILE A 334 -23.51 -5.16 26.40
CA ILE A 334 -23.73 -6.61 26.43
C ILE A 334 -24.08 -7.13 25.04
N LYS A 335 -25.00 -6.45 24.34
CA LYS A 335 -25.38 -6.78 22.96
C LYS A 335 -24.20 -6.69 22.00
N PHE A 336 -23.47 -5.58 22.04
CA PHE A 336 -22.28 -5.38 21.23
C PHE A 336 -21.21 -6.44 21.52
N GLY A 337 -20.94 -6.71 22.80
CA GLY A 337 -19.95 -7.72 23.21
C GLY A 337 -20.34 -9.15 22.80
N ALA A 338 -21.60 -9.53 22.98
CA ALA A 338 -22.10 -10.84 22.55
C ALA A 338 -22.03 -11.00 21.02
N GLY A 339 -22.47 -9.98 20.27
CA GLY A 339 -22.40 -9.97 18.81
C GLY A 339 -20.96 -10.01 18.29
N LEU A 340 -20.06 -9.19 18.84
CA LEU A 340 -18.64 -9.17 18.46
C LEU A 340 -17.96 -10.52 18.77
N GLY A 341 -18.24 -11.11 19.93
CA GLY A 341 -17.73 -12.42 20.31
C GLY A 341 -18.17 -13.52 19.35
N LEU A 342 -19.46 -13.53 18.97
CA LEU A 342 -19.99 -14.48 17.98
C LEU A 342 -19.42 -14.24 16.57
N ALA A 343 -19.24 -12.98 16.18
CA ALA A 343 -18.64 -12.64 14.90
C ALA A 343 -17.19 -13.14 14.80
N VAL A 344 -16.37 -12.91 15.84
CA VAL A 344 -15.00 -13.45 15.90
C VAL A 344 -15.01 -14.97 15.96
N PHE A 345 -15.93 -15.57 16.72
CA PHE A 345 -16.03 -17.02 16.82
C PHE A 345 -16.31 -17.68 15.47
N PHE A 346 -17.36 -17.24 14.76
CA PHE A 346 -17.73 -17.82 13.48
C PHE A 346 -16.82 -17.38 12.32
N GLY A 347 -16.37 -16.12 12.31
CA GLY A 347 -15.57 -15.56 11.22
C GLY A 347 -14.08 -15.85 11.32
N PHE A 348 -13.53 -16.06 12.51
CA PHE A 348 -12.08 -16.24 12.68
C PHE A 348 -11.74 -17.60 13.30
N ILE A 349 -12.37 -17.95 14.43
CA ILE A 349 -12.00 -19.16 15.18
C ILE A 349 -12.37 -20.44 14.41
N ILE A 350 -13.63 -20.57 13.95
CA ILE A 350 -14.07 -21.79 13.25
C ILE A 350 -13.31 -22.05 11.94
N PRO A 351 -13.13 -21.08 11.03
CA PRO A 351 -12.35 -21.30 9.80
C PRO A 351 -10.91 -21.70 10.09
N LEU A 352 -10.29 -21.06 11.09
CA LEU A 352 -8.93 -21.38 11.51
C LEU A 352 -8.81 -22.79 12.11
N LEU A 353 -9.81 -23.23 12.88
CA LEU A 353 -9.86 -24.59 13.42
C LEU A 353 -10.02 -25.65 12.32
N LEU A 354 -10.77 -25.34 11.26
CA LEU A 354 -11.05 -26.27 10.17
C LEU A 354 -9.93 -26.32 9.12
N GLU A 355 -9.32 -25.18 8.78
CA GLU A 355 -8.33 -25.06 7.69
C GLU A 355 -6.88 -24.86 8.15
N GLY A 356 -6.66 -24.53 9.43
CA GLY A 356 -5.33 -24.25 9.97
C GLY A 356 -4.66 -23.04 9.30
N LYS A 357 -3.34 -23.11 9.12
CA LYS A 357 -2.54 -21.99 8.57
C LYS A 357 -2.75 -21.77 7.06
N ARG A 358 -3.46 -22.65 6.35
CA ARG A 358 -3.66 -22.57 4.89
C ARG A 358 -4.34 -21.27 4.45
N ILE A 359 -5.28 -20.79 5.24
CA ILE A 359 -6.08 -19.58 4.94
C ILE A 359 -5.39 -18.28 5.35
N LEU A 360 -4.21 -18.37 5.98
CA LEU A 360 -3.47 -17.21 6.44
C LEU A 360 -2.51 -16.74 5.34
N PRO A 361 -2.36 -15.42 5.13
CA PRO A 361 -1.43 -14.92 4.13
C PRO A 361 0.01 -15.21 4.53
N ASP A 362 0.86 -15.50 3.54
CA ASP A 362 2.30 -15.60 3.77
C ASP A 362 2.93 -14.20 3.80
N PHE A 363 3.23 -13.73 5.01
CA PHE A 363 3.88 -12.44 5.24
C PHE A 363 5.41 -12.51 5.24
N ASN A 364 6.01 -13.70 5.16
CA ASN A 364 7.47 -13.85 5.26
C ASN A 364 8.19 -13.16 4.08
N GLY A 365 7.61 -13.16 2.87
CA GLY A 365 8.19 -12.48 1.70
C GLY A 365 8.02 -10.95 1.70
N LEU A 366 6.97 -10.43 2.36
CA LEU A 366 6.62 -8.99 2.33
C LEU A 366 7.53 -8.17 3.25
N LEU A 367 8.00 -8.77 4.35
CA LEU A 367 8.82 -8.11 5.37
C LEU A 367 10.33 -8.35 5.22
N SER A 368 10.74 -9.45 4.56
CA SER A 368 12.15 -9.84 4.46
C SER A 368 12.92 -9.21 3.29
N GLY A 369 12.23 -8.72 2.24
CA GLY A 369 12.91 -8.41 0.97
C GLY A 369 12.85 -6.96 0.46
N ARG A 370 11.84 -6.15 0.83
CA ARG A 370 11.55 -4.90 0.10
C ARG A 370 11.35 -3.65 0.95
N LEU A 371 10.48 -3.68 1.97
CA LEU A 371 10.17 -2.50 2.81
C LEU A 371 11.40 -1.86 3.49
N PHE A 372 12.49 -2.60 3.70
CA PHE A 372 13.61 -2.17 4.54
C PHE A 372 15.00 -2.46 3.95
N SER A 373 15.10 -3.02 2.73
CA SER A 373 16.37 -3.50 2.16
C SER A 373 17.25 -2.40 1.58
N GLN A 374 16.74 -1.18 1.41
CA GLN A 374 17.46 -0.09 0.73
C GLN A 374 18.01 1.01 1.66
N SER A 375 17.71 0.95 2.96
CA SER A 375 18.38 1.83 3.93
C SER A 375 19.41 0.99 4.71
N PRO A 376 20.72 1.31 4.64
CA PRO A 376 21.75 0.64 5.45
C PRO A 376 21.51 0.71 6.98
N PHE A 377 20.50 1.47 7.42
CA PHE A 377 20.44 2.11 8.74
C PHE A 377 19.45 1.50 9.72
N THR A 378 18.56 0.60 9.29
CA THR A 378 17.37 0.18 10.07
C THR A 378 17.22 -1.32 10.25
N HIS A 379 18.13 -2.12 9.68
CA HIS A 379 17.91 -3.55 9.48
C HIS A 379 17.75 -4.33 10.80
N GLU A 380 18.50 -4.03 11.86
CA GLU A 380 18.54 -4.89 13.06
C GLU A 380 17.36 -4.69 14.05
N LYS A 381 16.98 -3.43 14.33
CA LYS A 381 15.87 -3.14 15.27
C LYS A 381 14.49 -3.43 14.65
N VAL A 382 14.33 -3.15 13.36
CA VAL A 382 13.08 -3.40 12.63
C VAL A 382 12.88 -4.89 12.43
N THR A 383 13.91 -5.65 12.07
CA THR A 383 13.81 -7.13 11.99
C THR A 383 13.46 -7.75 13.34
N THR A 384 13.97 -7.22 14.46
CA THR A 384 13.61 -7.72 15.80
C THR A 384 12.12 -7.53 16.11
N LEU A 385 11.54 -6.36 15.79
CA LEU A 385 10.10 -6.11 15.96
C LEU A 385 9.26 -6.96 14.99
N VAL A 386 9.69 -7.04 13.73
CA VAL A 386 9.04 -7.89 12.73
C VAL A 386 9.00 -9.32 13.22
N ASN A 387 10.11 -9.86 13.73
CA ASN A 387 10.19 -11.20 14.30
C ASN A 387 9.31 -11.38 15.54
N LEU A 388 9.13 -10.33 16.36
CA LEU A 388 8.22 -10.35 17.52
C LEU A 388 6.75 -10.47 17.10
N ILE A 389 6.33 -9.79 16.03
CA ILE A 389 4.93 -9.75 15.58
C ILE A 389 4.64 -10.83 14.52
N ASN A 390 5.67 -11.38 13.86
CA ASN A 390 5.55 -12.39 12.81
C ASN A 390 4.66 -13.59 13.19
N PRO A 391 4.67 -14.09 14.45
CA PRO A 391 3.77 -15.18 14.84
C PRO A 391 2.28 -14.79 14.80
N VAL A 392 1.94 -13.51 14.96
CA VAL A 392 0.56 -13.01 15.04
C VAL A 392 0.11 -12.37 13.73
N LEU A 393 1.04 -11.82 12.95
CA LEU A 393 0.77 -11.05 11.74
C LEU A 393 -0.13 -11.77 10.72
N PRO A 394 0.04 -13.08 10.42
CA PRO A 394 -0.82 -13.79 9.49
C PRO A 394 -2.28 -13.87 9.94
N PHE A 395 -2.56 -13.76 11.23
CA PHE A 395 -3.90 -13.85 11.81
C PHE A 395 -4.66 -12.52 11.78
N LEU A 396 -3.95 -11.39 11.74
CA LEU A 396 -4.55 -10.06 11.83
C LEU A 396 -5.54 -9.73 10.69
N PRO A 397 -5.28 -10.07 9.42
CA PRO A 397 -6.20 -9.73 8.33
C PRO A 397 -7.55 -10.41 8.47
N LEU A 398 -7.58 -11.71 8.71
CA LEU A 398 -8.81 -12.48 8.85
C LEU A 398 -9.63 -12.01 10.06
N PHE A 399 -8.95 -11.80 11.19
CA PHE A 399 -9.55 -11.25 12.41
C PHE A 399 -10.11 -9.84 12.18
N GLY A 400 -9.34 -8.97 11.52
CA GLY A 400 -9.73 -7.60 11.17
C GLY A 400 -10.93 -7.55 10.22
N ILE A 401 -10.98 -8.42 9.22
CA ILE A 401 -12.11 -8.55 8.29
C ILE A 401 -13.37 -8.97 9.04
N ALA A 402 -13.30 -9.99 9.90
CA ALA A 402 -14.47 -10.43 10.69
C ALA A 402 -15.02 -9.30 11.57
N ILE A 403 -14.14 -8.52 12.21
CA ILE A 403 -14.54 -7.35 13.00
C ILE A 403 -15.17 -6.28 12.12
N ALA A 404 -14.53 -5.91 11.01
CA ALA A 404 -15.07 -4.91 10.09
C ALA A 404 -16.46 -5.31 9.59
N LEU A 405 -16.61 -6.59 9.20
CA LEU A 405 -17.88 -7.18 8.77
C LEU A 405 -18.97 -7.08 9.83
N PHE A 406 -18.63 -7.32 11.10
CA PHE A 406 -19.58 -7.13 12.19
C PHE A 406 -19.96 -5.67 12.40
N PHE A 407 -19.00 -4.74 12.45
CA PHE A 407 -19.26 -3.34 12.81
C PHE A 407 -20.20 -2.64 11.83
N VAL A 408 -19.95 -2.80 10.54
CA VAL A 408 -20.79 -2.20 9.48
C VAL A 408 -22.18 -2.82 9.51
N ALA A 409 -22.26 -4.14 9.69
CA ALA A 409 -23.53 -4.83 9.76
C ALA A 409 -24.34 -4.52 11.03
N PHE A 410 -23.67 -4.33 12.16
CA PHE A 410 -24.27 -3.93 13.42
C PHE A 410 -24.84 -2.50 13.33
N TYR A 411 -24.12 -1.59 12.69
CA TYR A 411 -24.63 -0.25 12.38
C TYR A 411 -25.86 -0.30 11.46
N ALA A 412 -25.80 -1.08 10.37
CA ALA A 412 -26.92 -1.25 9.46
C ALA A 412 -28.14 -1.87 10.15
N SER A 413 -27.93 -2.85 11.04
CA SER A 413 -28.96 -3.46 11.89
C SER A 413 -29.71 -2.41 12.72
N ALA A 414 -28.98 -1.47 13.31
CA ALA A 414 -29.57 -0.37 14.08
C ALA A 414 -30.32 0.65 13.20
N LEU A 415 -30.21 0.61 11.87
CA LEU A 415 -31.00 1.40 10.94
C LEU A 415 -32.20 0.66 10.32
N SER A 416 -32.24 -0.66 10.46
CA SER A 416 -33.21 -1.52 9.76
C SER A 416 -34.30 -2.05 10.69
N ARG A 417 -35.44 -2.44 10.10
CA ARG A 417 -36.58 -3.00 10.87
C ARG A 417 -36.53 -4.52 11.00
N ASN A 418 -35.78 -5.18 10.13
CA ASN A 418 -35.55 -6.62 10.14
C ASN A 418 -34.18 -6.96 9.53
N THR A 419 -33.72 -8.19 9.75
CA THR A 419 -32.39 -8.65 9.29
C THR A 419 -32.22 -8.56 7.78
N LEU A 420 -33.26 -8.89 7.02
CA LEU A 420 -33.27 -8.82 5.56
C LEU A 420 -33.00 -7.38 5.05
N GLN A 421 -33.64 -6.39 5.66
CA GLN A 421 -33.39 -4.98 5.37
C GLN A 421 -32.00 -4.50 5.83
N ALA A 422 -31.35 -5.17 6.77
CA ALA A 422 -30.02 -4.80 7.25
C ALA A 422 -28.89 -5.26 6.31
N ILE A 423 -29.06 -6.40 5.63
CA ILE A 423 -28.02 -6.99 4.78
C ILE A 423 -27.64 -6.06 3.61
N GLY A 424 -28.62 -5.51 2.88
CA GLY A 424 -28.36 -4.62 1.74
C GLY A 424 -27.48 -3.39 2.09
N PRO A 425 -27.89 -2.57 3.08
CA PRO A 425 -27.07 -1.46 3.58
C PRO A 425 -25.72 -1.89 4.15
N SER A 426 -25.61 -3.10 4.73
CA SER A 426 -24.33 -3.62 5.21
C SER A 426 -23.35 -3.84 4.07
N ILE A 427 -23.82 -4.52 3.01
CA ILE A 427 -23.04 -4.78 1.80
C ILE A 427 -22.60 -3.48 1.13
N LEU A 428 -23.53 -2.52 0.97
CA LEU A 428 -23.19 -1.20 0.44
C LEU A 428 -22.15 -0.49 1.33
N GLY A 429 -22.30 -0.60 2.65
CA GLY A 429 -21.33 -0.05 3.61
C GLY A 429 -19.92 -0.62 3.41
N PHE A 430 -19.80 -1.93 3.14
CA PHE A 430 -18.50 -2.52 2.80
C PHE A 430 -17.93 -2.00 1.50
N ILE A 431 -18.75 -1.91 0.44
CA ILE A 431 -18.31 -1.38 -0.86
C ILE A 431 -17.82 0.06 -0.69
N ILE A 432 -18.54 0.90 0.07
CA ILE A 432 -18.14 2.29 0.33
C ILE A 432 -16.83 2.35 1.13
N ILE A 433 -16.71 1.59 2.23
CA ILE A 433 -15.48 1.59 3.04
C ILE A 433 -14.30 1.08 2.22
N TRP A 434 -14.51 0.07 1.39
CA TRP A 434 -13.50 -0.45 0.47
C TRP A 434 -13.08 0.58 -0.58
N ALA A 435 -14.05 1.25 -1.21
CA ALA A 435 -13.81 2.34 -2.16
C ALA A 435 -13.01 3.49 -1.52
N LEU A 436 -13.36 3.87 -0.30
CA LEU A 436 -12.65 4.89 0.47
C LEU A 436 -11.22 4.43 0.82
N PHE A 437 -11.04 3.15 1.14
CA PHE A 437 -9.72 2.60 1.41
C PHE A 437 -8.81 2.70 0.17
N LEU A 438 -9.31 2.30 -1.00
CA LEU A 438 -8.56 2.38 -2.26
C LEU A 438 -8.33 3.83 -2.71
N GLY A 439 -9.37 4.67 -2.64
CA GLY A 439 -9.26 6.09 -2.96
C GLY A 439 -8.24 6.81 -2.08
N ALA A 440 -8.14 6.42 -0.81
CA ALA A 440 -7.14 6.97 0.11
C ALA A 440 -5.70 6.56 -0.21
N MET A 441 -5.47 5.38 -0.84
CA MET A 441 -4.13 4.99 -1.32
C MET A 441 -3.71 5.81 -2.54
N ASN A 442 -4.68 6.14 -3.41
CA ASN A 442 -4.44 6.77 -4.70
C ASN A 442 -4.88 8.24 -4.75
N ILE A 443 -4.96 8.92 -3.60
CA ILE A 443 -5.48 10.29 -3.55
C ILE A 443 -4.65 11.27 -4.40
N GLU A 444 -3.35 11.00 -4.54
CA GLU A 444 -2.43 11.80 -5.34
C GLU A 444 -2.80 11.81 -6.83
N SER A 445 -3.24 10.67 -7.38
CA SER A 445 -3.64 10.60 -8.79
C SER A 445 -4.95 11.32 -9.06
N VAL A 446 -5.81 11.46 -8.03
CA VAL A 446 -7.10 12.16 -8.15
C VAL A 446 -6.94 13.67 -8.03
N VAL A 447 -6.11 14.12 -7.09
CA VAL A 447 -5.96 15.55 -6.77
C VAL A 447 -4.83 16.20 -7.56
N GLY A 448 -3.90 15.42 -8.13
CA GLY A 448 -2.67 15.93 -8.76
C GLY A 448 -1.66 16.49 -7.74
N TYR A 449 -1.93 16.30 -6.44
CA TYR A 449 -1.08 16.75 -5.35
C TYR A 449 -1.09 15.71 -4.22
N PRO A 450 0.07 15.37 -3.62
CA PRO A 450 0.15 14.39 -2.55
C PRO A 450 -0.40 14.97 -1.25
N LEU A 451 -1.72 14.92 -1.03
CA LEU A 451 -2.36 15.34 0.23
C LEU A 451 -1.78 14.57 1.43
N TRP A 452 -1.67 13.26 1.27
CA TRP A 452 -0.90 12.35 2.12
C TRP A 452 -0.29 11.23 1.27
N ARG A 453 0.76 10.60 1.78
CA ARG A 453 1.29 9.33 1.29
C ARG A 453 1.34 8.35 2.46
N SER A 454 1.38 7.05 2.17
CA SER A 454 1.42 5.94 3.17
C SER A 454 0.12 5.69 3.94
N GLY A 455 0.21 4.84 4.98
CA GLY A 455 -0.91 4.42 5.84
C GLY A 455 -1.31 5.39 6.95
N LEU A 456 -0.83 6.64 6.97
CA LEU A 456 -1.22 7.62 8.00
C LEU A 456 -2.76 7.79 8.09
N ILE A 457 -3.42 7.84 6.93
CA ILE A 457 -4.88 7.95 6.84
C ILE A 457 -5.58 6.78 7.54
N TYR A 458 -4.98 5.59 7.58
CA TYR A 458 -5.56 4.42 8.25
C TYR A 458 -5.35 4.46 9.76
N LEU A 459 -4.20 4.98 10.22
CA LEU A 459 -3.93 5.16 11.65
C LEU A 459 -4.90 6.14 12.31
N ILE A 460 -5.35 7.17 11.58
CA ILE A 460 -6.31 8.16 12.08
C ILE A 460 -7.75 7.76 11.72
N GLY A 461 -7.96 7.36 10.46
CA GLY A 461 -9.28 7.12 9.89
C GLY A 461 -9.96 5.86 10.40
N LEU A 462 -9.25 4.74 10.60
CA LEU A 462 -9.87 3.51 11.09
C LEU A 462 -10.39 3.66 12.53
N PRO A 463 -9.62 4.17 13.51
CA PRO A 463 -10.15 4.41 14.85
C PRO A 463 -11.30 5.42 14.86
N ALA A 464 -11.18 6.52 14.09
CA ALA A 464 -12.24 7.52 13.99
C ALA A 464 -13.53 6.91 13.41
N LEU A 465 -13.44 6.13 12.33
CA LEU A 465 -14.58 5.43 11.73
C LEU A 465 -15.21 4.45 12.72
N LEU A 466 -14.42 3.63 13.42
CA LEU A 466 -14.92 2.68 14.42
C LEU A 466 -15.67 3.39 15.55
N VAL A 467 -15.09 4.45 16.11
CA VAL A 467 -15.73 5.24 17.17
C VAL A 467 -17.01 5.89 16.65
N THR A 468 -16.99 6.49 15.46
CA THR A 468 -18.17 7.10 14.84
C THR A 468 -19.28 6.08 14.61
N LEU A 469 -18.96 4.89 14.06
CA LEU A 469 -19.94 3.82 13.86
C LEU A 469 -20.53 3.33 15.18
N VAL A 470 -19.73 3.11 16.23
CA VAL A 470 -20.24 2.68 17.54
C VAL A 470 -21.15 3.74 18.17
N CYS A 471 -20.75 5.01 18.11
CA CYS A 471 -21.55 6.13 18.61
C CYS A 471 -22.89 6.26 17.88
N LEU A 472 -22.87 6.23 16.54
CA LEU A 472 -24.09 6.28 15.73
C LEU A 472 -24.98 5.07 15.99
N THR A 473 -24.40 3.87 16.11
CA THR A 473 -25.16 2.65 16.40
C THR A 473 -25.84 2.74 17.77
N TYR A 474 -25.14 3.25 18.78
CA TYR A 474 -25.71 3.48 20.11
C TYR A 474 -26.84 4.53 20.09
N TRP A 475 -26.69 5.60 19.31
CA TRP A 475 -27.74 6.61 19.17
C TRP A 475 -28.97 6.07 18.43
N ASN A 476 -28.76 5.26 17.40
CA ASN A 476 -29.83 4.58 16.66
C ASN A 476 -30.54 3.54 17.53
N PHE A 477 -29.80 2.77 18.33
CA PHE A 477 -30.34 1.76 19.25
C PHE A 477 -31.34 2.35 20.25
N LYS A 478 -31.14 3.59 20.70
CA LYS A 478 -32.08 4.29 21.59
C LYS A 478 -33.41 4.66 20.92
N ARG A 479 -33.48 4.65 19.60
CA ARG A 479 -34.65 5.07 18.83
C ARG A 479 -35.44 3.83 18.43
N VAL A 480 -36.71 3.83 18.82
CA VAL A 480 -37.70 2.82 18.46
C VAL A 480 -38.04 2.94 16.97
N PHE A 481 -38.39 4.15 16.54
CA PHE A 481 -38.70 4.45 15.15
C PHE A 481 -37.45 4.91 14.41
N VAL A 482 -37.12 4.16 13.36
CA VAL A 482 -36.05 4.52 12.43
C VAL A 482 -36.63 4.70 11.03
N GLY A 483 -36.17 5.76 10.38
CA GLY A 483 -36.60 6.15 9.04
C GLY A 483 -35.62 7.14 8.43
N TRP A 484 -35.98 7.68 7.27
CA TRP A 484 -35.15 8.58 6.47
C TRP A 484 -34.48 9.73 7.25
N PRO A 485 -35.15 10.44 8.19
CA PRO A 485 -34.52 11.53 8.93
C PRO A 485 -33.29 11.07 9.75
N VAL A 486 -33.35 9.87 10.34
CA VAL A 486 -32.24 9.30 11.13
C VAL A 486 -31.08 8.92 10.22
N SER A 487 -31.37 8.25 9.11
CA SER A 487 -30.35 7.88 8.12
C SER A 487 -29.66 9.12 7.53
N ARG A 488 -30.40 10.20 7.27
CA ARG A 488 -29.84 11.48 6.79
C ARG A 488 -28.91 12.11 7.84
N GLN A 489 -29.32 12.15 9.11
CA GLN A 489 -28.48 12.65 10.20
C GLN A 489 -27.17 11.86 10.32
N ASN A 490 -27.25 10.53 10.28
CA ASN A 490 -26.06 9.69 10.35
C ASN A 490 -25.14 9.89 9.14
N GLY A 491 -25.72 10.05 7.94
CA GLY A 491 -24.97 10.37 6.73
C GLY A 491 -24.17 11.65 6.89
N ILE A 492 -24.80 12.72 7.39
CA ILE A 492 -24.10 14.00 7.66
C ILE A 492 -22.94 13.78 8.64
N VAL A 493 -23.13 13.05 9.73
CA VAL A 493 -22.07 12.76 10.71
C VAL A 493 -20.93 11.96 10.10
N LEU A 494 -21.23 10.96 9.26
CA LEU A 494 -20.20 10.17 8.57
C LEU A 494 -19.41 11.02 7.57
N PHE A 495 -20.07 11.87 6.78
CA PHE A 495 -19.41 12.77 5.84
C PHE A 495 -18.55 13.82 6.54
N THR A 496 -19.04 14.43 7.62
CA THR A 496 -18.26 15.41 8.38
C THR A 496 -17.07 14.75 9.09
N SER A 497 -17.26 13.55 9.67
CA SER A 497 -16.17 12.77 10.26
C SER A 497 -15.10 12.42 9.23
N LEU A 498 -15.48 11.99 8.03
CA LEU A 498 -14.55 11.68 6.95
C LEU A 498 -13.79 12.92 6.48
N GLY A 499 -14.50 14.05 6.30
CA GLY A 499 -13.88 15.34 5.96
C GLY A 499 -12.84 15.79 6.97
N LEU A 500 -13.17 15.70 8.27
CA LEU A 500 -12.24 16.04 9.36
C LEU A 500 -11.02 15.11 9.38
N VAL A 501 -11.22 13.80 9.17
CA VAL A 501 -10.11 12.83 9.07
C VAL A 501 -9.18 13.18 7.91
N MET A 502 -9.72 13.50 6.73
CA MET A 502 -8.90 13.88 5.56
C MET A 502 -8.13 15.18 5.81
N VAL A 503 -8.78 16.21 6.35
CA VAL A 503 -8.14 17.50 6.67
C VAL A 503 -7.05 17.31 7.73
N LEU A 504 -7.33 16.58 8.80
CA LEU A 504 -6.36 16.32 9.87
C LEU A 504 -5.17 15.51 9.36
N THR A 505 -5.43 14.46 8.59
CA THR A 505 -4.38 13.62 7.98
C THR A 505 -3.50 14.46 7.06
N THR A 506 -4.10 15.30 6.22
CA THR A 506 -3.36 16.22 5.32
C THR A 506 -2.53 17.21 6.13
N ALA A 507 -3.12 17.85 7.15
CA ALA A 507 -2.43 18.80 8.01
C ALA A 507 -1.23 18.17 8.71
N ILE A 508 -1.38 16.94 9.21
CA ILE A 508 -0.31 16.20 9.89
C ILE A 508 0.78 15.78 8.90
N TYR A 509 0.39 15.17 7.78
CA TYR A 509 1.33 14.74 6.75
C TYR A 509 2.16 15.91 6.21
N GLN A 510 1.51 17.04 5.93
CA GLN A 510 2.15 18.25 5.40
C GLN A 510 2.88 19.07 6.48
N ARG A 511 2.83 18.64 7.75
CA ARG A 511 3.45 19.31 8.89
C ARG A 511 3.03 20.77 8.98
N SER A 512 1.72 21.04 8.87
CA SER A 512 1.19 22.41 8.78
C SER A 512 1.60 23.30 9.96
N TRP A 513 1.89 22.72 11.12
CA TRP A 513 2.43 23.45 12.28
C TRP A 513 3.77 24.15 11.99
N GLU A 514 4.56 23.68 11.02
CA GLU A 514 5.85 24.30 10.66
C GLU A 514 5.70 25.69 10.04
N LEU A 515 4.53 25.99 9.45
CA LEU A 515 4.20 27.29 8.87
C LEU A 515 4.12 28.41 9.92
N PHE A 516 3.83 28.07 11.18
CA PHE A 516 3.67 29.06 12.25
C PHE A 516 5.00 29.43 12.93
N GLY A 517 6.08 28.71 12.66
CA GLY A 517 7.41 29.01 13.22
C GLY A 517 8.36 29.62 12.19
N ARG A 518 9.46 30.23 12.64
CA ARG A 518 10.53 30.68 11.74
C ARG A 518 11.03 29.53 10.86
N PHE A 519 11.18 29.80 9.56
CA PHE A 519 11.63 28.82 8.57
C PHE A 519 13.09 28.43 8.81
N GLU A 520 13.95 29.44 8.99
CA GLU A 520 15.40 29.31 9.17
C GLU A 520 15.85 30.23 10.32
N PRO A 521 16.64 29.74 11.29
CA PRO A 521 17.30 30.59 12.30
C PRO A 521 18.30 31.55 11.65
N SER A 522 18.53 32.72 12.26
CA SER A 522 19.51 33.69 11.76
C SER A 522 20.93 33.13 11.87
N HIS A 523 21.68 33.20 10.78
CA HIS A 523 23.11 32.90 10.78
C HIS A 523 23.90 34.00 11.49
N GLY A 524 25.02 33.62 12.09
CA GLY A 524 26.00 34.55 12.65
C GLY A 524 26.78 35.31 11.58
N ALA A 525 27.71 36.15 12.01
CA ALA A 525 28.59 36.88 11.11
C ALA A 525 29.51 35.91 10.33
N SER A 526 29.73 36.19 9.03
CA SER A 526 30.59 35.39 8.17
C SER A 526 32.02 35.35 8.70
N ARG A 527 32.55 34.15 8.96
CA ARG A 527 33.93 33.88 9.39
C ARG A 527 34.79 33.30 8.27
N ILE A 528 34.14 32.75 7.25
CA ILE A 528 34.80 32.25 6.04
C ILE A 528 35.09 33.45 5.13
N ALA A 529 36.36 33.65 4.80
CA ALA A 529 36.82 34.74 3.94
C ALA A 529 36.67 34.39 2.46
N GLY A 530 36.36 35.39 1.63
CA GLY A 530 36.22 35.24 0.18
C GLY A 530 34.81 34.88 -0.29
N ASN A 531 34.61 34.99 -1.60
CA ASN A 531 33.34 34.64 -2.28
C ASN A 531 33.40 33.31 -3.03
N GLU A 532 34.56 32.66 -3.06
CA GLU A 532 34.71 31.36 -3.71
C GLU A 532 33.99 30.26 -2.89
N PRO A 533 33.32 29.32 -3.57
CA PRO A 533 32.60 28.25 -2.89
C PRO A 533 33.58 27.28 -2.22
N VAL A 534 33.28 26.90 -0.98
CA VAL A 534 33.96 25.82 -0.27
C VAL A 534 33.59 24.50 -0.96
N ARG A 535 34.59 23.72 -1.35
CA ARG A 535 34.36 22.41 -1.97
C ARG A 535 33.95 21.44 -0.86
N VAL A 536 32.68 21.05 -0.89
CA VAL A 536 32.14 20.01 -0.02
C VAL A 536 32.25 18.69 -0.77
N SER A 537 32.93 17.73 -0.16
CA SER A 537 33.02 16.37 -0.69
C SER A 537 32.49 15.39 0.33
N ARG A 538 31.71 14.42 -0.15
CA ARG A 538 31.20 13.32 0.64
C ARG A 538 31.63 12.00 0.04
N GLN A 539 32.33 11.19 0.81
CA GLN A 539 32.76 9.86 0.40
C GLN A 539 32.50 8.86 1.54
N GLY A 540 31.52 7.98 1.31
CA GLY A 540 31.04 7.05 2.33
C GLY A 540 30.52 7.77 3.58
N TRP A 541 31.13 7.46 4.72
CA TRP A 541 30.81 8.00 6.05
C TRP A 541 31.60 9.26 6.42
N ARG A 542 32.17 9.99 5.46
CA ARG A 542 33.01 11.15 5.77
C ARG A 542 32.59 12.39 4.99
N LEU A 543 32.54 13.51 5.69
CA LEU A 543 32.36 14.85 5.15
C LEU A 543 33.70 15.58 5.18
N SER A 544 34.14 16.06 4.02
CA SER A 544 35.34 16.88 3.87
C SER A 544 34.98 18.24 3.27
N LEU A 545 35.54 19.30 3.85
CA LEU A 545 35.36 20.69 3.46
C LEU A 545 36.74 21.27 3.13
N LEU A 546 36.99 21.53 1.84
CA LEU A 546 38.22 22.16 1.37
C LEU A 546 37.97 23.65 1.09
N PHE A 547 38.66 24.49 1.85
CA PHE A 547 38.57 25.94 1.75
C PHE A 547 39.47 26.49 0.64
N PRO A 548 39.11 27.62 0.02
CA PRO A 548 39.96 28.30 -0.99
C PRO A 548 41.36 28.67 -0.48
N ASP A 549 41.51 28.87 0.83
CA ASP A 549 42.80 29.16 1.47
C ASP A 549 43.69 27.92 1.69
N GLY A 550 43.26 26.75 1.23
CA GLY A 550 43.99 25.50 1.32
C GLY A 550 43.92 24.81 2.69
N ARG A 551 42.99 25.22 3.57
CA ARG A 551 42.66 24.45 4.78
C ARG A 551 41.64 23.36 4.45
N GLU A 552 41.76 22.19 5.09
CA GLU A 552 40.77 21.12 5.02
C GLU A 552 40.23 20.83 6.42
N TRP A 553 38.92 20.70 6.49
CA TRP A 553 38.22 20.21 7.67
C TRP A 553 37.51 18.92 7.31
N SER A 554 37.61 17.90 8.16
CA SER A 554 36.85 16.66 7.98
C SER A 554 36.23 16.15 9.26
N SER A 555 35.07 15.51 9.12
CA SER A 555 34.43 14.74 10.19
C SER A 555 33.80 13.46 9.66
N LYS A 556 33.69 12.46 10.54
CA LYS A 556 32.87 11.28 10.28
C LYS A 556 31.40 11.67 10.35
N LEU A 557 30.64 11.28 9.33
CA LEU A 557 29.19 11.31 9.31
C LEU A 557 28.64 10.03 9.94
N ASP A 558 28.20 10.10 11.19
CA ASP A 558 27.44 9.01 11.81
C ASP A 558 25.94 9.32 11.74
N PHE A 559 25.19 8.49 11.03
CA PHE A 559 23.74 8.59 11.04
C PHE A 559 23.26 7.99 12.35
N SER A 560 22.63 8.83 13.18
CA SER A 560 22.10 8.37 14.47
C SER A 560 21.34 7.05 14.30
N LYS A 561 21.45 6.15 15.29
CA LYS A 561 20.59 4.95 15.40
C LYS A 561 19.14 5.41 15.58
N ALA A 562 18.49 5.81 14.49
CA ALA A 562 17.15 6.35 14.49
C ALA A 562 16.26 5.43 15.31
N THR A 563 15.50 6.00 16.24
CA THR A 563 14.48 5.22 16.94
C THR A 563 13.45 4.74 15.91
N LEU A 564 12.82 3.60 16.17
CA LEU A 564 11.75 3.08 15.31
C LEU A 564 10.71 4.16 15.00
N TRP A 565 10.34 4.97 16.00
CA TRP A 565 9.40 6.07 15.83
C TRP A 565 9.89 7.08 14.79
N GLN A 566 11.14 7.53 14.89
CA GLN A 566 11.73 8.46 13.92
C GLN A 566 11.81 7.89 12.50
N THR A 567 12.09 6.60 12.38
CA THR A 567 12.05 5.89 11.09
C THR A 567 10.64 5.86 10.51
N VAL A 568 9.64 5.51 11.33
CA VAL A 568 8.24 5.41 10.89
C VAL A 568 7.65 6.77 10.53
N THR A 569 7.98 7.81 11.31
CA THR A 569 7.51 9.17 11.07
C THR A 569 8.29 9.90 9.99
N GLY A 570 9.45 9.39 9.56
CA GLY A 570 10.36 10.14 8.69
C GLY A 570 11.09 11.28 9.39
N THR A 571 11.05 11.35 10.72
CA THR A 571 11.70 12.41 11.51
C THR A 571 13.06 11.99 12.04
N TRP A 572 13.76 11.11 11.32
CA TRP A 572 15.15 10.83 11.66
C TRP A 572 15.95 12.12 11.49
N MET A 573 16.80 12.39 12.48
CA MET A 573 17.57 13.61 12.55
C MET A 573 19.05 13.30 12.32
N LEU A 574 19.72 14.19 11.61
CA LEU A 574 21.18 14.19 11.47
C LEU A 574 21.77 14.79 12.76
N ASN A 575 21.78 14.03 13.85
CA ASN A 575 22.17 14.54 15.16
C ASN A 575 23.68 14.43 15.41
N ASN A 576 24.31 15.56 15.72
CA ASN A 576 25.58 15.66 16.46
C ASN A 576 26.74 14.85 15.84
N ILE A 577 27.11 15.27 14.64
CA ILE A 577 28.02 14.52 13.76
C ILE A 577 29.42 15.12 13.70
N LEU A 578 29.58 16.35 14.17
CA LEU A 578 30.87 17.04 14.15
C LEU A 578 31.75 16.71 15.38
N HIS A 579 31.37 15.74 16.22
CA HIS A 579 32.09 15.43 17.47
C HIS A 579 33.57 15.03 17.26
N ASP A 580 33.88 14.41 16.13
CA ASP A 580 35.26 14.07 15.75
C ASP A 580 35.84 15.03 14.69
N GLY A 581 35.13 16.12 14.40
CA GLY A 581 35.48 17.05 13.33
C GLY A 581 36.74 17.84 13.64
N ARG A 582 37.76 17.76 12.78
CA ARG A 582 39.03 18.46 12.97
C ARG A 582 39.56 18.99 11.65
N PHE A 583 40.31 20.09 11.74
CA PHE A 583 41.14 20.54 10.64
C PHE A 583 42.35 19.62 10.52
N LEU A 584 42.73 19.25 9.28
CA LEU A 584 43.97 18.52 9.04
C LEU A 584 45.18 19.38 9.39
N GLU A 585 46.25 18.75 9.88
CA GLU A 585 47.49 19.45 10.21
C GLU A 585 48.20 19.96 8.95
N GLY A 586 48.55 21.25 8.96
CA GLY A 586 49.17 21.95 7.83
C GLY A 586 48.19 22.75 6.97
N SER A 587 48.74 23.69 6.18
CA SER A 587 48.01 24.51 5.21
C SER A 587 48.46 24.19 3.78
N ASN A 588 47.79 24.79 2.78
CA ASN A 588 48.12 24.69 1.34
C ASN A 588 47.72 23.37 0.67
N TRP A 589 46.65 22.74 1.14
CA TRP A 589 46.03 21.60 0.45
C TRP A 589 45.38 22.06 -0.86
N VAL A 590 45.72 21.40 -1.96
CA VAL A 590 45.12 21.64 -3.29
C VAL A 590 43.92 20.72 -3.50
N ASN A 591 44.05 19.46 -3.08
CA ASN A 591 42.95 18.51 -3.08
C ASN A 591 43.14 17.45 -2.00
N VAL A 592 42.04 16.99 -1.41
CA VAL A 592 42.03 15.94 -0.40
C VAL A 592 40.89 14.99 -0.72
N VAL A 593 41.19 13.70 -0.78
CA VAL A 593 40.25 12.65 -1.15
C VAL A 593 40.29 11.51 -0.14
N THR A 594 39.18 10.80 0.00
CA THR A 594 39.08 9.63 0.89
C THR A 594 39.10 8.34 0.04
N SER A 595 39.71 7.28 0.54
CA SER A 595 39.79 5.98 -0.12
C SER A 595 39.74 4.90 0.94
N VAL A 596 38.69 4.07 0.95
CA VAL A 596 38.55 2.91 1.87
C VAL A 596 38.78 3.29 3.36
N GLY A 597 38.33 4.48 3.75
CA GLY A 597 38.49 5.02 5.11
C GLY A 597 39.81 5.76 5.38
N ASP A 598 40.79 5.65 4.49
CA ASP A 598 42.05 6.40 4.49
C ASP A 598 41.94 7.73 3.73
N ILE A 599 42.86 8.66 3.97
CA ILE A 599 42.91 9.97 3.30
C ILE A 599 44.17 10.07 2.45
N VAL A 600 44.03 10.65 1.25
CA VAL A 600 45.13 11.13 0.43
C VAL A 600 44.97 12.63 0.21
N GLY A 601 46.02 13.39 0.45
CA GLY A 601 46.06 14.81 0.19
C GLY A 601 47.21 15.19 -0.74
N LEU A 602 46.96 16.16 -1.61
CA LEU A 602 47.94 16.82 -2.46
C LEU A 602 48.14 18.25 -1.97
N LYS A 603 49.40 18.63 -1.73
CA LYS A 603 49.77 20.00 -1.36
C LYS A 603 50.21 20.81 -2.58
N SER A 604 50.19 22.14 -2.46
CA SER A 604 50.58 23.08 -3.53
C SER A 604 52.03 22.99 -3.95
N ASP A 605 52.89 22.39 -3.12
CA ASP A 605 54.30 22.10 -3.41
C ASP A 605 54.50 20.83 -4.26
N GLY A 606 53.40 20.19 -4.69
CA GLY A 606 53.42 18.96 -5.49
C GLY A 606 53.73 17.71 -4.67
N SER A 607 53.77 17.78 -3.34
CA SER A 607 53.97 16.62 -2.47
C SER A 607 52.67 15.88 -2.15
N LEU A 608 52.76 14.54 -2.09
CA LEU A 608 51.64 13.67 -1.77
C LEU A 608 51.70 13.20 -0.30
N TRP A 609 50.54 13.15 0.35
CA TRP A 609 50.40 12.80 1.76
C TRP A 609 49.29 11.77 1.92
N VAL A 610 49.51 10.75 2.75
CA VAL A 610 48.59 9.64 2.98
C VAL A 610 48.41 9.42 4.48
N SER A 611 47.24 8.94 4.90
CA SER A 611 46.99 8.59 6.30
C SER A 611 47.98 7.55 6.82
N GLU A 612 48.51 7.79 8.02
CA GLU A 612 49.45 6.89 8.68
C GLU A 612 48.81 5.53 8.98
N ASN A 613 47.55 5.55 9.46
CA ASN A 613 46.79 4.37 9.81
C ASN A 613 45.28 4.64 9.77
N GLN A 614 44.47 3.60 9.55
CA GLN A 614 43.00 3.68 9.54
C GLN A 614 42.36 4.14 10.86
N LYS A 615 43.04 3.94 11.99
CA LYS A 615 42.51 4.34 13.31
C LYS A 615 42.52 5.86 13.50
N GLU A 616 43.52 6.54 12.95
CA GLU A 616 43.69 8.00 12.99
C GLU A 616 43.93 8.55 11.58
N PRO A 617 42.93 8.48 10.69
CA PRO A 617 43.10 8.83 9.28
C PRO A 617 43.38 10.32 9.04
N THR A 618 43.21 11.17 10.05
CA THR A 618 43.53 12.60 10.01
C THR A 618 45.01 12.90 10.16
N LYS A 619 45.83 11.94 10.61
CA LYS A 619 47.28 12.12 10.71
C LYS A 619 47.92 11.69 9.39
N LEU A 620 48.33 12.68 8.61
CA LEU A 620 48.89 12.48 7.29
C LEU A 620 50.42 12.48 7.33
N VAL A 621 51.02 11.52 6.64
CA VAL A 621 52.48 11.40 6.47
C VAL A 621 52.80 11.58 5.00
N ARG A 622 53.93 12.22 4.71
CA ARG A 622 54.40 12.36 3.33
C ARG A 622 54.65 10.97 2.73
N HIS A 623 54.09 10.73 1.55
CA HIS A 623 54.16 9.44 0.87
C HIS A 623 55.04 9.56 -0.39
N GLY A 624 56.22 8.95 -0.33
CA GLY A 624 57.25 9.07 -1.37
C GLY A 624 58.12 10.34 -1.28
N LYS A 625 59.17 10.39 -2.10
CA LYS A 625 60.10 11.54 -2.20
C LYS A 625 59.75 12.52 -3.30
N ASP A 626 58.84 12.12 -4.18
CA ASP A 626 58.39 12.89 -5.33
C ASP A 626 57.66 14.17 -4.89
N ALA A 627 57.78 15.20 -5.72
CA ALA A 627 57.15 16.51 -5.54
C ALA A 627 56.59 17.04 -6.87
N ASP A 628 56.40 16.15 -7.85
CA ASP A 628 55.94 16.46 -9.20
C ASP A 628 54.47 16.06 -9.43
N TRP A 629 53.69 15.88 -8.35
CA TRP A 629 52.27 15.56 -8.43
C TRP A 629 51.44 16.81 -8.75
N LYS A 630 50.51 16.69 -9.69
CA LYS A 630 49.73 17.78 -10.29
C LYS A 630 48.24 17.74 -9.92
N ASN A 631 47.57 16.58 -10.09
CA ASN A 631 46.15 16.40 -9.77
C ASN A 631 45.91 15.13 -8.94
N LEU A 632 44.82 15.14 -8.17
CA LEU A 632 44.36 14.02 -7.36
C LEU A 632 42.84 13.88 -7.51
N ALA A 633 42.36 12.65 -7.72
CA ALA A 633 40.93 12.33 -7.87
C ALA A 633 40.62 10.96 -7.26
N SER A 634 39.43 10.76 -6.69
CA SER A 634 39.03 9.47 -6.12
C SER A 634 37.54 9.26 -6.29
N CYS A 635 37.16 8.05 -6.67
CA CYS A 635 35.76 7.65 -6.84
C CYS A 635 35.68 6.12 -6.64
N TRP A 636 34.67 5.64 -5.88
CA TRP A 636 34.49 4.24 -5.45
C TRP A 636 35.69 3.60 -4.71
N GLY A 637 36.57 4.41 -4.11
CA GLY A 637 37.62 3.94 -3.21
C GLY A 637 38.99 3.75 -3.86
N LEU A 638 39.15 3.95 -5.16
CA LEU A 638 40.48 4.00 -5.80
C LEU A 638 40.93 5.46 -6.05
N PRO A 639 42.06 5.90 -5.47
CA PRO A 639 42.65 7.19 -5.75
C PRO A 639 43.53 7.13 -7.02
N PHE A 640 43.38 8.15 -7.85
CA PHE A 640 44.15 8.39 -9.07
C PHE A 640 44.92 9.70 -8.93
N VAL A 641 46.17 9.70 -9.36
CA VAL A 641 47.08 10.84 -9.24
C VAL A 641 47.75 11.10 -10.59
N LEU A 642 47.90 12.37 -10.96
CA LEU A 642 48.57 12.81 -12.19
C LEU A 642 49.90 13.46 -11.85
N LYS A 643 50.96 13.16 -12.58
CA LYS A 643 52.24 13.90 -12.50
C LYS A 643 52.30 15.04 -13.50
N THR A 644 53.16 16.02 -13.25
CA THR A 644 53.40 17.17 -14.15
C THR A 644 53.94 16.75 -15.52
N ASN A 645 54.59 15.59 -15.61
CA ASN A 645 55.06 14.98 -16.86
C ASN A 645 53.96 14.31 -17.69
N GLY A 646 52.69 14.38 -17.27
CA GLY A 646 51.54 13.84 -18.01
C GLY A 646 51.30 12.35 -17.82
N THR A 647 51.95 11.68 -16.86
CA THR A 647 51.72 10.25 -16.56
C THR A 647 50.66 10.05 -15.46
N LEU A 648 49.81 9.05 -15.63
CA LEU A 648 48.72 8.69 -14.71
C LEU A 648 49.17 7.60 -13.73
N TRP A 649 48.80 7.72 -12.45
CA TRP A 649 49.18 6.81 -11.37
C TRP A 649 47.98 6.47 -10.48
N THR A 650 48.07 5.36 -9.75
CA THR A 650 47.11 4.98 -8.71
C THR A 650 47.82 4.45 -7.46
N ILE A 651 47.12 4.50 -6.33
CA ILE A 651 47.60 4.02 -5.04
C ILE A 651 46.52 3.09 -4.47
N GLY A 652 46.87 1.85 -4.16
CA GLY A 652 45.92 0.85 -3.66
C GLY A 652 45.47 -0.17 -4.72
N THR A 653 44.35 -0.83 -4.46
CA THR A 653 43.80 -1.89 -5.32
C THR A 653 42.26 -1.89 -5.28
N ASN A 654 41.62 -2.37 -6.35
CA ASN A 654 40.17 -2.64 -6.40
C ASN A 654 39.81 -4.06 -5.90
N ASN A 655 40.80 -4.95 -5.69
CA ASN A 655 40.59 -6.36 -5.36
C ASN A 655 40.76 -6.65 -3.85
N PHE A 656 40.07 -5.88 -3.01
CA PHE A 656 40.16 -6.00 -1.54
C PHE A 656 38.82 -6.32 -0.86
N TRP A 657 37.72 -6.41 -1.60
CA TRP A 657 36.41 -6.75 -1.05
C TRP A 657 36.44 -8.15 -0.40
N GLY A 658 36.17 -8.23 0.91
CA GLY A 658 36.21 -9.47 1.69
C GLY A 658 37.56 -9.83 2.34
N LYS A 659 38.59 -8.98 2.20
CA LYS A 659 39.92 -9.14 2.84
C LYS A 659 40.19 -7.99 3.82
N ALA A 660 41.14 -8.19 4.74
CA ALA A 660 41.60 -7.12 5.64
C ALA A 660 42.36 -6.04 4.85
N TRP A 661 41.97 -4.78 5.00
CA TRP A 661 42.62 -3.64 4.35
C TRP A 661 43.91 -3.26 5.08
N PRO A 662 45.08 -3.26 4.41
CA PRO A 662 46.37 -3.02 5.07
C PRO A 662 46.68 -1.54 5.33
N GLY A 663 45.81 -0.61 4.90
CA GLY A 663 46.06 0.82 4.92
C GLY A 663 46.67 1.30 3.60
N LEU A 664 46.32 2.51 3.19
CA LEU A 664 46.76 3.06 1.91
C LEU A 664 48.27 3.35 1.87
N CYS A 665 48.87 3.69 3.02
CA CYS A 665 50.31 3.94 3.16
C CYS A 665 51.18 2.71 2.82
N ALA A 666 50.61 1.51 2.87
CA ALA A 666 51.31 0.26 2.52
C ALA A 666 51.48 0.06 1.00
N PHE A 667 50.80 0.85 0.17
CA PHE A 667 50.87 0.73 -1.28
C PHE A 667 51.79 1.81 -1.86
N GLU A 668 52.82 1.39 -2.58
CA GLU A 668 53.61 2.32 -3.41
C GLU A 668 52.78 2.80 -4.61
N PRO A 669 52.92 4.09 -5.04
CA PRO A 669 52.26 4.58 -6.24
C PRO A 669 52.69 3.80 -7.47
N ARG A 670 51.73 3.41 -8.32
CA ARG A 670 51.99 2.67 -9.55
C ARG A 670 51.44 3.40 -10.76
N GLN A 671 52.23 3.44 -11.83
CA GLN A 671 51.82 4.05 -13.08
C GLN A 671 50.73 3.21 -13.76
N LEU A 672 49.71 3.88 -14.30
CA LEU A 672 48.61 3.28 -15.04
C LEU A 672 48.82 3.51 -16.55
N GLY A 673 49.21 2.44 -17.24
CA GLY A 673 49.50 2.47 -18.68
C GLY A 673 50.83 3.18 -19.00
N ASN A 674 51.15 3.25 -20.30
CA ASN A 674 52.41 3.82 -20.80
C ASN A 674 52.23 5.24 -21.36
N ASP A 675 51.02 5.77 -21.31
CA ASP A 675 50.68 7.07 -21.87
C ASP A 675 51.18 8.22 -20.97
N SER A 676 51.76 9.25 -21.58
CA SER A 676 52.30 10.44 -20.91
C SER A 676 51.63 11.74 -21.40
N ASP A 677 50.48 11.62 -22.06
CA ASP A 677 49.73 12.72 -22.68
C ASP A 677 48.48 13.10 -21.87
N TRP A 678 48.42 12.76 -20.57
CA TRP A 678 47.31 13.14 -19.70
C TRP A 678 47.44 14.60 -19.25
N ALA A 679 46.39 15.39 -19.50
CA ALA A 679 46.36 16.81 -19.18
C ALA A 679 45.81 17.08 -17.76
N GLU A 680 44.73 16.40 -17.40
CA GLU A 680 44.02 16.59 -16.13
C GLU A 680 43.18 15.38 -15.70
N ILE A 681 42.87 15.34 -14.41
CA ILE A 681 41.91 14.41 -13.80
C ILE A 681 40.90 15.22 -12.99
N LEU A 682 39.62 14.92 -13.16
CA LEU A 682 38.50 15.55 -12.48
C LEU A 682 37.60 14.49 -11.85
N THR A 683 37.12 14.73 -10.63
CA THR A 683 36.01 13.95 -10.06
C THR A 683 34.71 14.72 -10.32
N LEU A 684 33.82 14.15 -11.12
CA LEU A 684 32.54 14.75 -11.52
C LEU A 684 31.40 13.83 -11.05
N GLY A 685 30.75 14.22 -9.96
CA GLY A 685 29.72 13.39 -9.30
C GLY A 685 30.31 12.07 -8.80
N SER A 686 29.70 10.94 -9.19
CA SER A 686 30.14 9.59 -8.83
C SER A 686 31.14 8.97 -9.81
N ARG A 687 31.85 9.78 -10.61
CA ARG A 687 32.77 9.32 -11.67
C ARG A 687 34.06 10.13 -11.71
N ASN A 688 35.15 9.50 -12.14
CA ASN A 688 36.40 10.16 -12.50
C ASN A 688 36.47 10.35 -14.02
N VAL A 689 36.96 11.52 -14.43
CA VAL A 689 37.14 11.91 -15.82
C VAL A 689 38.62 12.18 -16.05
N PHE A 690 39.21 11.47 -17.00
CA PHE A 690 40.59 11.60 -17.43
C PHE A 690 40.62 12.28 -18.80
N ARG A 691 41.35 13.38 -18.93
CA ARG A 691 41.45 14.12 -20.19
C ARG A 691 42.88 14.14 -20.69
N LYS A 692 43.06 13.80 -21.97
CA LYS A 692 44.34 13.89 -22.67
C LYS A 692 44.59 15.30 -23.22
N THR A 693 45.84 15.60 -23.54
CA THR A 693 46.29 16.88 -24.11
C THR A 693 45.69 17.17 -25.49
N ASP A 694 45.28 16.13 -26.22
CA ASP A 694 44.56 16.24 -27.50
C ASP A 694 43.05 16.52 -27.33
N GLY A 695 42.56 16.55 -26.09
CA GLY A 695 41.16 16.81 -25.74
C GLY A 695 40.29 15.55 -25.60
N ARG A 696 40.81 14.35 -25.92
CA ARG A 696 40.07 13.09 -25.72
C ARG A 696 39.79 12.84 -24.24
N THR A 697 38.58 12.40 -23.94
CA THR A 697 38.09 12.27 -22.56
C THR A 697 37.61 10.84 -22.27
N TYR A 698 38.08 10.28 -21.16
CA TYR A 698 37.78 8.94 -20.67
C TYR A 698 37.13 9.00 -19.29
N VAL A 699 36.19 8.10 -19.00
CA VAL A 699 35.39 8.11 -17.77
C VAL A 699 35.49 6.76 -17.05
N TYR A 700 35.65 6.81 -15.72
CA TYR A 700 35.67 5.65 -14.84
C TYR A 700 34.71 5.81 -13.65
N PRO A 701 33.95 4.78 -13.26
CA PRO A 701 33.72 3.52 -13.98
C PRO A 701 33.01 3.73 -15.33
N ASN A 702 33.03 2.72 -16.20
CA ASN A 702 32.35 2.75 -17.50
C ASN A 702 30.88 3.17 -17.38
N MET A 703 30.38 3.88 -18.38
CA MET A 703 28.96 4.27 -18.48
C MET A 703 28.12 3.14 -19.06
N THR A 704 28.69 2.38 -20.00
CA THR A 704 28.02 1.28 -20.69
C THR A 704 28.60 -0.07 -20.29
N SER A 705 27.78 -1.13 -20.38
CA SER A 705 28.21 -2.51 -20.14
C SER A 705 29.16 -3.02 -21.22
N SER A 706 29.09 -2.45 -22.43
CA SER A 706 29.93 -2.80 -23.59
C SER A 706 30.42 -1.52 -24.28
N PRO A 707 31.46 -0.85 -23.76
CA PRO A 707 31.95 0.40 -24.32
C PRO A 707 32.53 0.19 -25.74
N LYS A 708 32.19 1.09 -26.67
CA LYS A 708 32.65 1.04 -28.07
C LYS A 708 34.16 1.31 -28.19
N GLU A 709 34.69 2.18 -27.33
CA GLU A 709 36.10 2.53 -27.24
C GLU A 709 36.48 2.67 -25.76
N SER A 710 37.48 1.92 -25.30
CA SER A 710 37.91 1.94 -23.90
C SER A 710 39.40 1.66 -23.76
N ILE A 711 39.99 2.16 -22.67
CA ILE A 711 41.34 1.84 -22.25
C ILE A 711 41.24 0.92 -21.04
N THR A 712 41.91 -0.23 -21.11
CA THR A 712 42.04 -1.15 -19.98
C THR A 712 43.39 -0.91 -19.33
N PHE A 713 43.37 -0.55 -18.05
CA PHE A 713 44.54 -0.52 -17.20
C PHE A 713 44.72 -1.86 -16.47
N GLU A 714 45.90 -2.09 -15.90
CA GLU A 714 46.17 -3.27 -15.08
C GLU A 714 45.20 -3.38 -13.88
N GLN A 715 44.92 -4.61 -13.41
CA GLN A 715 43.87 -4.95 -12.41
C GLN A 715 42.40 -4.77 -12.85
N GLY A 716 42.12 -4.75 -14.16
CA GLY A 716 40.74 -4.74 -14.67
C GLY A 716 40.02 -3.40 -14.53
N THR A 717 40.77 -2.32 -14.32
CA THR A 717 40.25 -0.95 -14.35
C THR A 717 40.07 -0.55 -15.81
N VAL A 718 38.81 -0.48 -16.28
CA VAL A 718 38.49 -0.07 -17.66
C VAL A 718 37.88 1.32 -17.63
N ALA A 719 38.40 2.23 -18.46
CA ALA A 719 37.84 3.56 -18.67
C ALA A 719 37.30 3.70 -20.09
N GLU A 720 36.06 4.17 -20.22
CA GLU A 720 35.34 4.33 -21.48
C GLU A 720 35.59 5.72 -22.07
N ARG A 721 35.85 5.80 -23.38
CA ARG A 721 35.94 7.09 -24.06
C ARG A 721 34.54 7.67 -24.25
N VAL A 722 34.36 8.94 -23.87
CA VAL A 722 33.08 9.64 -24.01
C VAL A 722 33.28 10.89 -24.86
N PRO A 723 33.12 10.82 -26.19
CA PRO A 723 33.28 11.96 -27.09
C PRO A 723 32.42 13.16 -26.70
N GLY A 724 31.26 12.92 -26.11
CA GLY A 724 30.36 13.95 -25.62
C GLY A 724 30.94 14.87 -24.55
N TYR A 725 31.98 14.46 -23.84
CA TYR A 725 32.66 15.27 -22.81
C TYR A 725 33.88 16.04 -23.35
N GLU A 726 34.29 15.76 -24.58
CA GLU A 726 35.42 16.44 -25.23
C GLU A 726 35.04 17.92 -25.49
N ARG A 727 36.00 18.85 -25.31
CA ARG A 727 35.83 20.31 -25.48
C ARG A 727 34.78 20.98 -24.58
N ARG A 728 34.56 20.46 -23.37
CA ARG A 728 33.65 21.06 -22.39
C ARG A 728 34.36 21.52 -21.10
N ASP A 729 34.09 22.75 -20.69
CA ASP A 729 34.64 23.37 -19.49
C ASP A 729 33.72 23.14 -18.28
N TRP A 730 33.58 21.88 -17.86
CA TRP A 730 32.72 21.53 -16.73
C TRP A 730 33.38 21.85 -15.38
N ILE A 731 32.64 22.49 -14.49
CA ILE A 731 32.99 22.63 -13.07
C ILE A 731 32.47 21.43 -12.28
N ALA A 732 31.23 20.98 -12.54
CA ALA A 732 30.57 19.93 -11.78
C ALA A 732 29.50 19.21 -12.61
N ILE A 733 29.18 17.97 -12.23
CA ILE A 733 28.12 17.15 -12.85
C ILE A 733 27.30 16.49 -11.75
N ALA A 734 25.98 16.50 -11.92
CA ALA A 734 25.02 15.81 -11.07
C ALA A 734 24.11 14.91 -11.91
N ASN A 735 23.67 13.78 -11.35
CA ASN A 735 22.71 12.89 -11.98
C ASN A 735 21.33 13.10 -11.35
N ALA A 736 20.31 13.28 -12.18
CA ALA A 736 18.91 13.29 -11.80
C ALA A 736 18.19 12.12 -12.46
N ASN A 737 17.10 11.64 -11.87
CA ASN A 737 16.27 10.60 -12.46
C ASN A 737 14.91 11.17 -12.89
N ASN A 738 14.38 10.65 -14.00
CA ASN A 738 13.06 11.03 -14.52
C ASN A 738 12.02 9.93 -14.26
N THR A 739 10.75 10.24 -14.54
CA THR A 739 9.59 9.33 -14.41
C THR A 739 9.74 7.96 -15.08
N TRP A 740 10.63 7.84 -16.06
CA TRP A 740 10.82 6.63 -16.87
C TRP A 740 11.94 5.72 -16.35
N GLY A 741 12.61 6.09 -15.25
CA GLY A 741 13.73 5.33 -14.67
C GLY A 741 15.03 5.47 -15.46
N SER A 742 15.13 6.49 -16.32
CA SER A 742 16.31 6.81 -17.10
C SER A 742 17.00 8.04 -16.48
N PRO A 743 18.25 7.91 -15.98
CA PRO A 743 18.97 9.06 -15.48
C PRO A 743 19.18 10.12 -16.57
N VAL A 744 19.11 11.38 -16.18
CA VAL A 744 19.53 12.56 -16.92
C VAL A 744 20.71 13.16 -16.18
N GLN A 745 21.74 13.52 -16.94
CA GLN A 745 22.93 14.12 -16.38
C GLN A 745 22.93 15.62 -16.62
N ILE A 746 23.12 16.39 -15.57
CA ILE A 746 23.17 17.85 -15.60
C ILE A 746 24.58 18.27 -15.25
N GLY A 747 25.13 19.24 -15.97
CA GLY A 747 26.42 19.79 -15.58
C GLY A 747 26.45 21.31 -15.58
N LEU A 748 27.42 21.81 -14.83
CA LEU A 748 27.72 23.22 -14.62
C LEU A 748 28.96 23.59 -15.43
N LYS A 749 28.85 24.63 -16.27
CA LYS A 749 29.96 25.17 -17.05
C LYS A 749 30.71 26.27 -16.30
N SER A 750 31.94 26.55 -16.73
CA SER A 750 32.80 27.65 -16.24
C SER A 750 32.16 29.03 -16.33
N ASP A 751 31.26 29.24 -17.30
CA ASP A 751 30.48 30.47 -17.48
C ASP A 751 29.28 30.61 -16.51
N GLY A 752 29.07 29.63 -15.62
CA GLY A 752 27.98 29.60 -14.66
C GLY A 752 26.61 29.22 -15.25
N SER A 753 26.57 28.62 -16.44
CA SER A 753 25.36 28.07 -17.06
C SER A 753 25.17 26.58 -16.75
N LEU A 754 23.92 26.15 -16.63
CA LEU A 754 23.54 24.73 -16.51
C LEU A 754 23.10 24.17 -17.85
N ILE A 755 23.57 22.96 -18.16
CA ILE A 755 23.18 22.26 -19.38
C ILE A 755 22.84 20.80 -19.06
N VAL A 756 21.99 20.23 -19.91
CA VAL A 756 21.80 18.77 -19.96
C VAL A 756 23.03 18.19 -20.65
N ALA A 757 23.84 17.44 -19.90
CA ALA A 757 25.09 16.84 -20.34
C ALA A 757 24.86 15.56 -21.16
N GLY A 758 23.81 14.83 -20.83
CA GLY A 758 23.38 13.64 -21.55
C GLY A 758 22.24 12.89 -20.87
N ARG A 759 21.69 11.91 -21.58
CA ARG A 759 20.51 11.14 -21.17
C ARG A 759 20.79 9.66 -21.35
N TYR A 760 20.33 8.84 -20.42
CA TYR A 760 20.39 7.39 -20.55
C TYR A 760 19.11 6.88 -21.24
N GLN A 761 19.24 6.20 -22.37
CA GLN A 761 18.13 5.64 -23.12
C GLN A 761 18.11 4.11 -22.99
N ALA A 762 16.96 3.56 -22.60
CA ALA A 762 16.78 2.12 -22.53
C ALA A 762 16.39 1.55 -23.90
N HIS A 763 17.19 0.62 -24.41
CA HIS A 763 16.86 -0.26 -25.54
C HIS A 763 16.53 -1.67 -25.02
N LYS A 764 15.87 -2.50 -25.85
CA LYS A 764 15.35 -3.84 -25.47
C LYS A 764 16.33 -4.75 -24.70
N SER A 765 17.64 -4.54 -24.82
CA SER A 765 18.68 -5.33 -24.14
C SER A 765 19.84 -4.52 -23.53
N SER A 766 19.82 -3.18 -23.57
CA SER A 766 20.92 -2.34 -23.07
C SER A 766 20.49 -0.91 -22.71
N ILE A 767 21.27 -0.22 -21.88
CA ILE A 767 21.12 1.21 -21.60
C ILE A 767 22.26 1.95 -22.32
N GLU A 768 21.94 2.87 -23.22
CA GLU A 768 22.91 3.70 -23.94
C GLU A 768 22.90 5.13 -23.41
N PHE A 769 24.08 5.71 -23.16
CA PHE A 769 24.22 7.11 -22.80
C PHE A 769 24.37 7.97 -24.06
N VAL A 770 23.47 8.94 -24.22
CA VAL A 770 23.49 9.90 -25.32
C VAL A 770 23.88 11.26 -24.77
N ALA A 771 25.05 11.76 -25.13
CA ALA A 771 25.50 13.09 -24.73
C ALA A 771 24.71 14.17 -25.49
N THR A 772 24.25 15.19 -24.76
CA THR A 772 23.51 16.35 -25.31
C THR A 772 24.16 17.66 -24.86
N ASN A 773 23.75 18.79 -25.43
CA ASN A 773 24.23 20.13 -25.06
C ASN A 773 23.06 21.11 -25.04
N GLU A 774 21.95 20.68 -24.45
CA GLU A 774 20.74 21.48 -24.31
C GLU A 774 20.94 22.44 -23.12
N ARG A 775 20.80 23.73 -23.38
CA ARG A 775 20.84 24.74 -22.32
C ARG A 775 19.53 24.71 -21.56
N ILE A 776 19.62 24.67 -20.23
CA ILE A 776 18.44 24.87 -19.40
C ILE A 776 18.15 26.36 -19.39
N GLU A 777 17.00 26.76 -19.94
CA GLU A 777 16.58 28.16 -19.97
C GLU A 777 16.35 28.68 -18.54
N GLY A 778 16.94 29.84 -18.20
CA GLY A 778 16.86 30.41 -16.86
C GLY A 778 18.10 31.20 -16.45
N GLU A 779 18.15 31.54 -15.15
CA GLU A 779 19.18 32.38 -14.55
C GLU A 779 20.60 31.81 -14.68
N THR A 780 21.56 32.69 -14.94
CA THR A 780 23.00 32.44 -14.99
C THR A 780 23.65 32.75 -13.64
N ASN A 781 24.93 32.41 -13.45
CA ASN A 781 25.76 32.67 -12.24
C ASN A 781 25.72 31.58 -11.15
N TRP A 782 25.54 30.33 -11.56
CA TRP A 782 25.73 29.17 -10.69
C TRP A 782 27.23 28.94 -10.44
N VAL A 783 27.63 28.70 -9.19
CA VAL A 783 29.03 28.50 -8.79
C VAL A 783 29.32 27.09 -8.26
N ALA A 784 28.28 26.37 -7.83
CA ALA A 784 28.38 24.97 -7.44
C ALA A 784 27.10 24.21 -7.78
N LEU A 785 27.25 22.92 -8.07
CA LEU A 785 26.19 21.98 -8.42
C LEU A 785 26.49 20.65 -7.75
N ASP A 786 25.51 20.07 -7.05
CA ASP A 786 25.61 18.71 -6.52
C ASP A 786 24.22 18.04 -6.55
N GLY A 787 24.16 16.72 -6.62
CA GLY A 787 22.90 15.99 -6.64
C GLY A 787 23.07 14.48 -6.80
N ASN A 788 22.11 13.75 -6.22
CA ASN A 788 22.11 12.30 -6.24
C ASN A 788 20.70 11.76 -6.54
N PHE A 789 20.59 10.91 -7.58
CA PHE A 789 19.45 10.06 -7.97
C PHE A 789 18.02 10.65 -7.95
N GLY A 790 17.85 11.97 -8.03
CA GLY A 790 16.51 12.56 -8.22
C GLY A 790 16.37 14.04 -7.86
N THR A 791 17.22 14.57 -6.98
CA THR A 791 17.19 16.00 -6.59
C THR A 791 18.55 16.63 -6.76
N ILE A 792 18.59 17.79 -7.40
CA ILE A 792 19.82 18.56 -7.67
C ILE A 792 19.76 19.87 -6.90
N VAL A 793 20.83 20.17 -6.17
CA VAL A 793 21.00 21.41 -5.43
C VAL A 793 22.10 22.23 -6.07
N SER A 794 21.91 23.54 -6.07
CA SER A 794 22.81 24.48 -6.72
C SER A 794 22.98 25.74 -5.87
N LEU A 795 24.18 26.31 -5.96
CA LEU A 795 24.58 27.51 -5.24
C LEU A 795 24.84 28.63 -6.25
N LYS A 796 24.22 29.79 -6.05
CA LYS A 796 24.49 31.00 -6.83
C LYS A 796 25.65 31.79 -6.24
N ALA A 797 26.32 32.59 -7.07
CA ALA A 797 27.40 33.50 -6.65
C ALA A 797 26.99 34.49 -5.53
N ASN A 798 25.70 34.82 -5.44
CA ASN A 798 25.14 35.67 -4.38
C ASN A 798 24.92 34.94 -3.04
N GLY A 799 25.32 33.66 -2.94
CA GLY A 799 25.23 32.84 -1.73
C GLY A 799 23.83 32.28 -1.44
N THR A 800 22.91 32.27 -2.42
CA THR A 800 21.57 31.64 -2.27
C THR A 800 21.54 30.20 -2.77
N LEU A 801 20.73 29.36 -2.09
CA LEU A 801 20.56 27.93 -2.40
C LEU A 801 19.27 27.64 -3.16
N TRP A 802 19.38 26.77 -4.17
CA TRP A 802 18.27 26.43 -5.05
C TRP A 802 18.20 24.93 -5.31
N LEU A 803 16.97 24.41 -5.33
CA LEU A 803 16.61 23.03 -5.60
C LEU A 803 15.97 22.92 -6.98
N TRP A 804 16.38 21.91 -7.74
CA TRP A 804 15.81 21.59 -9.05
C TRP A 804 15.08 20.24 -9.00
N ASP A 805 13.86 20.20 -9.53
CA ASP A 805 13.07 18.98 -9.74
C ASP A 805 13.10 18.59 -11.23
N PHE A 806 13.79 17.48 -11.53
CA PHE A 806 13.90 16.94 -12.88
C PHE A 806 12.97 15.74 -13.13
N PHE A 807 12.09 15.41 -12.18
CA PHE A 807 11.27 14.20 -12.24
C PHE A 807 10.27 14.18 -13.41
N GLY A 808 9.66 15.35 -13.71
CA GLY A 808 8.72 15.52 -14.82
C GLY A 808 9.36 15.82 -16.18
N PHE A 809 10.69 15.90 -16.25
CA PHE A 809 11.42 16.27 -17.45
C PHE A 809 11.51 15.07 -18.41
N ALA A 810 10.62 15.05 -19.42
CA ALA A 810 10.48 13.95 -20.38
C ALA A 810 11.35 14.13 -21.65
N HIS A 811 11.23 13.16 -22.56
CA HIS A 811 12.00 13.01 -23.81
C HIS A 811 11.51 13.93 -24.95
N ASP A 812 10.29 14.46 -24.86
CA ASP A 812 9.62 15.12 -25.98
C ASP A 812 9.69 16.66 -25.90
N GLU A 813 9.66 17.30 -27.07
CA GLU A 813 9.73 18.77 -27.28
C GLU A 813 8.64 19.59 -26.56
N GLN A 814 7.63 18.94 -25.97
CA GLN A 814 6.54 19.58 -25.22
C GLN A 814 6.75 19.62 -23.70
N SER A 815 7.89 19.14 -23.20
CA SER A 815 8.17 19.12 -21.75
C SER A 815 8.58 20.51 -21.25
N GLU A 816 7.93 21.02 -20.20
CA GLU A 816 8.34 22.27 -19.58
C GLU A 816 9.75 22.15 -18.97
N SER A 817 10.59 23.17 -19.18
CA SER A 817 11.91 23.27 -18.55
C SER A 817 11.78 23.27 -17.03
N PRO A 818 12.61 22.50 -16.30
CA PRO A 818 12.54 22.42 -14.85
C PRO A 818 12.83 23.80 -14.23
N GLN A 819 11.97 24.23 -13.30
CA GLN A 819 12.09 25.53 -12.65
C GLN A 819 12.81 25.41 -11.30
N PRO A 820 13.82 26.24 -11.01
CA PRO A 820 14.51 26.19 -9.73
C PRO A 820 13.65 26.80 -8.62
N THR A 821 13.58 26.12 -7.47
CA THR A 821 12.91 26.64 -6.27
C THR A 821 13.96 26.99 -5.21
N GLN A 822 13.89 28.20 -4.65
CA GLN A 822 14.82 28.59 -3.60
C GLN A 822 14.60 27.75 -2.33
N LEU A 823 15.66 27.13 -1.82
CA LEU A 823 15.61 26.14 -0.73
C LEU A 823 15.78 26.78 0.67
N GLY A 824 16.57 27.84 0.76
CA GLY A 824 16.86 28.60 1.99
C GLY A 824 16.55 30.08 1.83
N GLN A 825 16.22 30.78 2.92
CA GLN A 825 16.00 32.24 2.88
C GLN A 825 17.31 33.02 3.02
N SER A 826 18.35 32.39 3.58
CA SER A 826 19.67 33.01 3.71
C SER A 826 20.43 33.10 2.38
N SER A 827 21.24 34.15 2.25
CA SER A 827 22.20 34.39 1.17
C SER A 827 23.66 34.23 1.61
N THR A 828 23.90 33.60 2.77
CA THR A 828 25.26 33.44 3.32
C THR A 828 25.86 32.07 3.03
N TRP A 829 25.30 31.29 2.11
CA TRP A 829 25.77 29.94 1.82
C TRP A 829 27.08 29.98 1.05
N ARG A 830 28.03 29.13 1.48
CA ARG A 830 29.40 29.07 0.92
C ARG A 830 29.74 27.70 0.35
N GLY A 831 29.02 26.64 0.71
CA GLY A 831 29.27 25.30 0.16
C GLY A 831 28.00 24.46 0.16
N ILE A 832 27.91 23.52 -0.79
CA ILE A 832 26.80 22.57 -0.93
C ILE A 832 27.33 21.16 -1.15
N GLY A 833 26.65 20.18 -0.57
CA GLY A 833 26.88 18.76 -0.79
C GLY A 833 25.56 17.99 -0.89
N SER A 834 25.53 16.88 -1.60
CA SER A 834 24.37 15.98 -1.70
C SER A 834 24.53 14.71 -0.85
N ASP A 835 23.39 14.15 -0.46
CA ASP A 835 23.26 12.89 0.28
C ASP A 835 22.18 12.01 -0.38
N VAL A 836 22.13 10.74 -0.02
CA VAL A 836 21.14 9.75 -0.48
C VAL A 836 19.70 10.23 -0.25
N ASP A 837 19.44 10.94 0.85
CA ASP A 837 18.09 11.37 1.26
C ASP A 837 17.97 12.90 1.48
N GLY A 838 18.95 13.70 1.04
CA GLY A 838 18.96 15.12 1.34
C GLY A 838 20.12 15.93 0.79
N ALA A 839 20.25 17.16 1.27
CA ALA A 839 21.31 18.10 0.91
C ALA A 839 21.96 18.69 2.16
N ILE A 840 23.28 18.86 2.11
CA ILE A 840 24.10 19.51 3.13
C ILE A 840 24.49 20.89 2.60
N ALA A 841 24.45 21.92 3.45
CA ALA A 841 25.04 23.20 3.10
C ALA A 841 25.86 23.79 4.25
N LEU A 842 26.92 24.49 3.88
CA LEU A 842 27.80 25.23 4.78
C LEU A 842 27.51 26.71 4.63
N SER A 843 27.21 27.38 5.75
CA SER A 843 27.02 28.82 5.77
C SER A 843 28.33 29.54 6.14
N GLY A 844 28.43 30.83 5.80
CA GLY A 844 29.61 31.66 6.00
C GLY A 844 30.06 31.79 7.45
N ASP A 845 29.17 31.59 8.42
CA ASP A 845 29.50 31.62 9.85
C ASP A 845 30.14 30.31 10.38
N GLY A 846 30.22 29.28 9.54
CA GLY A 846 30.71 27.93 9.86
C GLY A 846 29.63 26.93 10.27
N SER A 847 28.36 27.31 10.33
CA SER A 847 27.25 26.40 10.60
C SER A 847 26.97 25.48 9.41
N VAL A 848 26.79 24.19 9.71
CA VAL A 848 26.48 23.14 8.75
C VAL A 848 25.03 22.72 8.92
N TRP A 849 24.28 22.71 7.83
CA TRP A 849 22.85 22.47 7.79
C TRP A 849 22.49 21.32 6.88
N TYR A 850 21.40 20.62 7.20
CA TYR A 850 20.87 19.52 6.43
C TYR A 850 19.41 19.74 6.06
N TRP A 851 19.07 19.54 4.79
CA TRP A 851 17.69 19.46 4.30
C TRP A 851 17.41 18.02 3.95
N GLN A 852 16.40 17.46 4.59
CA GLN A 852 15.83 16.20 4.18
C GLN A 852 14.98 16.44 2.93
N LEU A 853 15.32 15.76 1.83
CA LEU A 853 14.63 15.90 0.55
C LEU A 853 13.88 14.60 0.23
N MET A 854 12.80 14.71 -0.55
CA MET A 854 12.01 13.54 -0.90
C MET A 854 12.70 12.76 -2.03
N ASN A 855 13.31 11.62 -1.70
CA ASN A 855 13.80 10.68 -2.72
C ASN A 855 12.61 9.88 -3.29
N ARG A 856 12.24 10.16 -4.55
CA ARG A 856 11.08 9.53 -5.23
C ARG A 856 11.39 8.15 -5.83
N GLU A 857 12.65 7.73 -5.93
CA GLU A 857 13.02 6.43 -6.51
C GLU A 857 13.06 5.30 -5.49
N ASN A 858 13.72 5.51 -4.34
CA ASN A 858 13.78 4.52 -3.25
C ASN A 858 12.47 4.42 -2.46
N SER A 859 11.53 5.34 -2.70
CA SER A 859 10.21 5.36 -2.06
C SER A 859 9.23 4.29 -2.56
N ARG A 860 9.63 3.39 -3.46
CA ARG A 860 8.74 2.33 -3.95
C ARG A 860 8.32 1.34 -2.86
N ASP A 861 9.14 1.19 -1.83
CA ASP A 861 8.92 0.17 -0.81
C ASP A 861 8.49 0.73 0.56
N PHE A 862 8.89 1.96 0.95
CA PHE A 862 8.48 2.57 2.22
C PHE A 862 8.23 4.08 2.11
N PHE A 863 7.04 4.53 2.51
CA PHE A 863 6.70 5.94 2.66
C PHE A 863 6.59 6.30 4.15
N PRO A 864 7.36 7.28 4.66
CA PRO A 864 7.22 7.74 6.03
C PRO A 864 5.84 8.36 6.26
N LEU A 865 5.37 8.32 7.52
CA LEU A 865 4.06 8.87 7.90
C LEU A 865 3.97 10.39 7.68
N PHE A 866 5.09 11.11 7.74
CA PHE A 866 5.13 12.54 7.47
C PHE A 866 5.95 12.84 6.23
N ARG A 867 5.62 13.94 5.55
CA ARG A 867 6.47 14.52 4.51
C ARG A 867 7.79 15.00 5.13
N PRO A 868 8.91 15.00 4.38
CA PRO A 868 10.15 15.63 4.84
C PRO A 868 9.91 17.06 5.37
N SER A 869 10.62 17.40 6.45
CA SER A 869 10.56 18.73 7.07
C SER A 869 10.85 19.82 6.04
N ARG A 870 10.11 20.93 6.10
CA ARG A 870 10.44 22.11 5.27
C ARG A 870 11.63 22.88 5.83
N LYS A 871 11.88 22.75 7.14
CA LYS A 871 12.93 23.48 7.83
C LYS A 871 14.26 22.75 7.75
N PRO A 872 15.37 23.46 7.51
CA PRO A 872 16.70 22.88 7.63
C PRO A 872 16.99 22.52 9.09
N GLN A 873 17.77 21.47 9.25
CA GLN A 873 18.31 21.05 10.54
C GLN A 873 19.74 21.56 10.69
N LEU A 874 20.03 22.22 11.82
CA LEU A 874 21.41 22.55 12.20
C LEU A 874 22.11 21.28 12.68
N ILE A 875 23.21 20.89 12.02
CA ILE A 875 24.01 19.72 12.38
C ILE A 875 25.09 20.09 13.40
N GLY A 876 25.63 21.31 13.28
CA GLY A 876 26.65 21.87 14.18
C GLY A 876 27.40 23.04 13.54
N ASN A 877 28.50 23.47 14.15
CA ASN A 877 29.37 24.52 13.62
C ASN A 877 30.83 24.03 13.58
N ILE A 878 31.54 24.23 12.48
CA ILE A 878 32.93 23.79 12.32
C ILE A 878 33.92 24.57 13.20
N PHE A 879 33.52 25.75 13.70
CA PHE A 879 34.34 26.62 14.55
C PHE A 879 33.94 26.57 16.03
N SER A 880 32.86 25.87 16.41
CA SER A 880 32.59 25.67 17.84
C SER A 880 33.61 24.71 18.42
N LYS A 881 34.26 25.08 19.52
CA LYS A 881 35.06 24.14 20.30
C LYS A 881 34.13 23.04 20.81
N LEU A 882 34.61 21.80 20.75
CA LEU A 882 34.09 20.68 21.53
C LEU A 882 33.99 21.13 22.99
N GLU A 883 32.77 21.23 23.52
CA GLU A 883 32.54 21.25 24.97
C GLU A 883 32.54 19.81 25.51
#